data_AF-A0A6A5U0S7-F1
#
_entry.id   AF-A0A6A5U0S7-F1
#
_cell.length_a   1.000
_cell.length_b   1.000
_cell.length_c   1.000
_cell.angle_alpha   90.00
_cell.angle_beta   90.00
_cell.angle_gamma   90.00
#
_symmetry.space_group_name_H-M   'P 1'
#
loop_
_entity.id
_entity.type
_entity.pdbx_description
1 polymer ?
#
loop_
_entity_poly.entity_id
_entity_poly.type
_entity_poly.pdbx_seq_one_letter_code
_entity_poly.pdbx_strand_id
1 'polypeptide(L)'
;MDDSTTELTERFERYCNTKDNDLPPEVLTELRLMLSLFSISPEELDFKWQAYMMKIGGEENKMDLKTARDFKKSIRDALERESRGKAQQQKNEAKRAAPTPRAKGGDMYDMLDGMIQTPRAGGLNSSAVKRRSNFDTPASKAHKNHEMSSPGGVLTPKADANGGPVFDFSSRQNAGDITEQLNGHIVLPEPPEEEEYPTEPRIKLKANTDMSKFSYKTMAMKLSEASEVLDDRIDEFRQLIQEHLDLEDSAFGNAAYQSPNEVIAVGRVCSDQSEGKLNTASLVLEGSRRWGSGRRVPLKLDALTSYNFFPGQIVALRGTNASGELFVVSEVLSLPLLTQPATTPSDFDTHNARYLDSSESNPENVRPLTIYIASGPYTTDQNLDFAPLHTLLDNAATARADSVILIGPFLDAEHPSIRSGDFDIPPHVTSPDQATMTDVFKHYISTALQSFTSRNPKCNIILVPNLRDAHHHAAAFPQDKFIKKELGLGAASKMVQCVTNPMTLSMNEFIVGMSSLDILDMLRREEIVGGKARGVNLYERGARNVIEQRNFLPLFPPTAREKLGIPAPIEEKPFKNGVANGEAAEAETDTETAEADDGPSPFLPFGTMLDTSYLKLGEMLNVRPDILITPSVLQGCVKVVESVLVINPGTLSKRRAAGTYARLIVRPATVSDEERERGVAVANKLWERARVDIVKI
;
A
#
# COMPACT_ATOMS: atom_id res chain seq x y z
N MET A 1 43.49 -19.41 7.70
CA MET A 1 42.20 -19.79 8.30
C MET A 1 41.96 -18.80 9.44
N ASP A 2 40.73 -18.31 9.56
CA ASP A 2 40.33 -17.28 10.52
C ASP A 2 40.51 -17.80 11.97
N ASP A 3 41.18 -17.02 12.84
CA ASP A 3 41.57 -17.42 14.22
C ASP A 3 40.35 -17.86 15.05
N SER A 4 39.23 -17.16 14.85
CA SER A 4 37.92 -17.47 15.44
C SER A 4 37.36 -18.84 15.06
N THR A 5 37.75 -19.38 13.91
CA THR A 5 37.27 -20.67 13.41
C THR A 5 37.94 -21.83 14.13
N THR A 6 39.26 -21.74 14.30
CA THR A 6 40.04 -22.75 15.00
C THR A 6 39.52 -22.87 16.44
N GLU A 7 39.33 -21.73 17.11
CA GLU A 7 38.84 -21.71 18.49
C GLU A 7 37.39 -22.22 18.63
N LEU A 8 36.51 -21.90 17.68
CA LEU A 8 35.14 -22.46 17.66
C LEU A 8 35.17 -23.98 17.48
N THR A 9 35.99 -24.50 16.58
CA THR A 9 36.11 -25.94 16.34
C THR A 9 36.60 -26.65 17.61
N GLU A 10 37.69 -26.20 18.21
CA GLU A 10 38.27 -26.80 19.44
C GLU A 10 37.28 -26.82 20.62
N ARG A 11 36.46 -25.78 20.77
CA ARG A 11 35.52 -25.66 21.90
C ARG A 11 34.23 -26.44 21.70
N PHE A 12 33.76 -26.59 20.45
CA PHE A 12 32.43 -27.12 20.16
C PHE A 12 32.39 -28.51 19.52
N GLU A 13 33.52 -29.04 19.04
CA GLU A 13 33.63 -30.42 18.52
C GLU A 13 33.14 -31.46 19.54
N ARG A 14 33.47 -31.26 20.83
CA ARG A 14 33.07 -32.14 21.95
C ARG A 14 31.55 -32.26 22.18
N TYR A 15 30.76 -31.36 21.60
CA TYR A 15 29.30 -31.39 21.68
C TYR A 15 28.65 -32.04 20.46
N CYS A 16 29.41 -32.33 19.40
CA CYS A 16 28.88 -32.93 18.18
C CYS A 16 28.97 -34.46 18.27
N ASN A 17 27.98 -35.15 17.70
CA ASN A 17 27.99 -36.61 17.59
C ASN A 17 28.10 -37.02 16.12
N THR A 18 29.23 -36.69 15.50
CA THR A 18 29.58 -37.07 14.13
C THR A 18 30.51 -38.29 14.17
N LYS A 19 30.52 -39.11 13.11
CA LYS A 19 31.35 -40.34 13.05
C LYS A 19 32.85 -40.07 13.22
N ASP A 20 33.27 -38.84 12.91
CA ASP A 20 34.67 -38.39 12.94
C ASP A 20 34.92 -37.32 14.02
N ASN A 21 33.94 -37.04 14.91
CA ASN A 21 33.94 -35.94 15.89
C ASN A 21 34.14 -34.52 15.31
N ASP A 22 34.10 -34.37 13.99
CA ASP A 22 34.17 -33.06 13.33
C ASP A 22 32.91 -32.22 13.55
N LEU A 23 33.10 -30.91 13.74
CA LEU A 23 32.04 -29.90 13.81
C LEU A 23 31.37 -29.74 12.42
N PRO A 24 30.06 -30.05 12.27
CA PRO A 24 29.39 -29.93 10.98
C PRO A 24 29.48 -28.50 10.40
N PRO A 25 29.74 -28.33 9.09
CA PRO A 25 29.88 -27.00 8.48
C PRO A 25 28.67 -26.08 8.69
N GLU A 26 27.47 -26.66 8.72
CA GLU A 26 26.22 -25.93 8.96
C GLU A 26 26.13 -25.39 10.40
N VAL A 27 26.64 -26.16 11.37
CA VAL A 27 26.68 -25.75 12.78
C VAL A 27 27.76 -24.70 13.00
N LEU A 28 28.95 -24.89 12.41
CA LEU A 28 30.04 -23.90 12.44
C LEU A 28 29.60 -22.56 11.84
N THR A 29 28.84 -22.59 10.73
CA THR A 29 28.26 -21.38 10.13
C THR A 29 27.34 -20.66 11.10
N GLU A 30 26.46 -21.40 11.80
CA GLU A 30 25.54 -20.81 12.77
C GLU A 30 26.29 -20.22 13.99
N LEU A 31 27.34 -20.87 14.49
CA LEU A 31 28.16 -20.36 15.59
C LEU A 31 28.91 -19.08 15.21
N ARG A 32 29.49 -19.01 14.00
CA ARG A 32 30.13 -17.79 13.50
C ARG A 32 29.15 -16.63 13.38
N LEU A 33 27.94 -16.91 12.90
CA LEU A 33 26.87 -15.91 12.85
C LEU A 33 26.54 -15.40 14.25
N MET A 34 26.54 -16.25 15.28
CA MET A 34 26.29 -15.82 16.67
C MET A 34 27.41 -14.93 17.23
N LEU A 35 28.69 -15.21 16.94
CA LEU A 35 29.79 -14.32 17.35
C LEU A 35 29.62 -12.91 16.77
N SER A 36 29.28 -12.82 15.48
CA SER A 36 29.04 -11.54 14.80
C SER A 36 27.78 -10.84 15.31
N LEU A 37 26.66 -11.56 15.42
CA LEU A 37 25.36 -11.00 15.81
C LEU A 37 25.33 -10.49 17.25
N PHE A 38 26.03 -11.18 18.16
CA PHE A 38 25.99 -10.85 19.59
C PHE A 38 27.26 -10.16 20.08
N SER A 39 28.28 -9.98 19.23
CA SER A 39 29.57 -9.38 19.58
C SER A 39 30.22 -10.05 20.81
N ILE A 40 30.28 -11.39 20.82
CA ILE A 40 30.83 -12.21 21.91
C ILE A 40 32.00 -13.07 21.41
N SER A 41 32.90 -13.47 22.32
CA SER A 41 34.04 -14.34 21.98
C SER A 41 33.62 -15.82 21.84
N PRO A 42 34.41 -16.67 21.16
CA PRO A 42 34.18 -18.12 21.12
C PRO A 42 34.07 -18.75 22.51
N GLU A 43 34.90 -18.29 23.45
CA GLU A 43 34.86 -18.69 24.86
C GLU A 43 33.54 -18.33 25.55
N GLU A 44 33.07 -17.08 25.38
CA GLU A 44 31.81 -16.65 25.97
C GLU A 44 30.61 -17.42 25.38
N LEU A 45 30.66 -17.73 24.08
CA LEU A 45 29.64 -18.53 23.41
C LEU A 45 29.58 -19.96 23.99
N ASP A 46 30.73 -20.59 24.26
CA ASP A 46 30.83 -21.91 24.89
C ASP A 46 30.23 -21.92 26.31
N PHE A 47 30.57 -20.91 27.14
CA PHE A 47 29.95 -20.79 28.47
C PHE A 47 28.44 -20.61 28.41
N LYS A 48 27.94 -19.82 27.44
CA LYS A 48 26.50 -19.63 27.23
C LYS A 48 25.84 -20.94 26.78
N TRP A 49 26.51 -21.75 25.98
CA TRP A 49 26.02 -23.06 25.56
C TRP A 49 25.92 -24.02 26.75
N GLN A 50 26.94 -24.09 27.60
CA GLN A 50 26.92 -24.90 28.82
C GLN A 50 25.78 -24.48 29.77
N ALA A 51 25.59 -23.17 29.97
CA ALA A 51 24.48 -22.65 30.76
C ALA A 51 23.11 -22.98 30.15
N TYR A 52 23.00 -22.95 28.82
CA TYR A 52 21.79 -23.34 28.10
C TYR A 52 21.48 -24.84 28.28
N MET A 53 22.49 -25.72 28.21
CA MET A 53 22.34 -27.15 28.47
C MET A 53 21.86 -27.44 29.90
N MET A 54 22.45 -26.76 30.90
CA MET A 54 22.00 -26.87 32.30
C MET A 54 20.53 -26.47 32.47
N LYS A 55 20.04 -25.50 31.70
CA LYS A 55 18.67 -24.99 31.78
C LYS A 55 17.65 -25.93 31.14
N ILE A 56 17.99 -26.60 30.04
CA ILE A 56 17.05 -27.48 29.32
C ILE A 56 16.95 -28.88 29.91
N GLY A 57 17.87 -29.27 30.80
CA GLY A 57 17.74 -30.46 31.64
C GLY A 57 17.75 -31.80 30.90
N GLY A 58 18.37 -31.87 29.71
CA GLY A 58 18.49 -33.11 28.95
C GLY A 58 19.78 -33.88 29.27
N GLU A 59 19.71 -35.22 29.35
CA GLU A 59 20.88 -36.10 29.55
C GLU A 59 21.78 -36.20 28.29
N GLU A 60 21.37 -35.63 27.16
CA GLU A 60 22.17 -35.63 25.92
C GLU A 60 22.74 -34.23 25.61
N ASN A 61 24.04 -34.03 25.85
CA ASN A 61 24.82 -32.83 25.50
C ASN A 61 25.14 -32.76 24.00
N LYS A 62 24.14 -32.91 23.12
CA LYS A 62 24.36 -32.99 21.67
C LYS A 62 24.04 -31.66 20.98
N MET A 63 24.96 -31.19 20.16
CA MET A 63 24.81 -30.06 19.27
C MET A 63 24.64 -30.54 17.83
N ASP A 64 23.50 -30.20 17.25
CA ASP A 64 23.13 -30.34 15.86
C ASP A 64 22.57 -28.99 15.36
N LEU A 65 22.21 -28.91 14.08
CA LEU A 65 21.73 -27.65 13.50
C LEU A 65 20.45 -27.13 14.20
N LYS A 66 19.58 -28.02 14.68
CA LYS A 66 18.34 -27.64 15.35
C LYS A 66 18.62 -27.03 16.71
N THR A 67 19.41 -27.71 17.53
CA THR A 67 19.78 -27.26 18.87
C THR A 67 20.64 -26.00 18.84
N ALA A 68 21.50 -25.82 17.82
CA ALA A 68 22.23 -24.56 17.59
C ALA A 68 21.28 -23.38 17.31
N ARG A 69 20.22 -23.58 16.51
CA ARG A 69 19.20 -22.55 16.25
C ARG A 69 18.36 -22.23 17.48
N ASP A 70 17.99 -23.25 18.26
CA ASP A 70 17.25 -23.05 19.52
C ASP A 70 18.10 -22.30 20.55
N PHE A 71 19.40 -22.60 20.62
CA PHE A 71 20.35 -21.87 21.46
C PHE A 71 20.50 -20.40 21.04
N LYS A 72 20.62 -20.11 19.74
CA LYS A 72 20.61 -18.73 19.22
C LYS A 72 19.39 -17.95 19.66
N LYS A 73 18.22 -18.58 19.59
CA LYS A 73 16.96 -17.99 20.06
C LYS A 73 17.02 -17.70 21.56
N SER A 74 17.55 -18.62 22.37
CA SER A 74 17.72 -18.43 23.81
C SER A 74 18.67 -17.27 24.15
N ILE A 75 19.78 -17.09 23.42
CA ILE A 75 20.69 -15.94 23.61
C ILE A 75 19.97 -14.62 23.28
N ARG A 76 19.22 -14.60 22.16
CA ARG A 76 18.43 -13.42 21.76
C ARG A 76 17.41 -13.03 22.83
N ASP A 77 16.65 -14.00 23.34
CA ASP A 77 15.64 -13.76 24.39
C ASP A 77 16.27 -13.27 25.70
N ALA A 78 17.46 -13.77 26.05
CA ALA A 78 18.19 -13.33 27.24
C ALA A 78 18.68 -11.88 27.11
N LEU A 79 19.23 -11.52 25.94
CA LEU A 79 19.68 -10.16 25.65
C LEU A 79 18.51 -9.16 25.65
N GLU A 80 17.36 -9.56 25.11
CA GLU A 80 16.14 -8.74 25.15
C GLU A 80 15.66 -8.51 26.59
N ARG A 81 15.76 -9.50 27.48
CA ARG A 81 15.42 -9.32 28.91
C ARG A 81 16.42 -8.43 29.65
N GLU A 82 17.71 -8.57 29.39
CA GLU A 82 18.75 -7.74 30.03
C GLU A 82 18.63 -6.27 29.62
N SER A 83 18.33 -6.00 28.34
CA SER A 83 18.09 -4.64 27.84
C SER A 83 16.91 -3.96 28.54
N ARG A 84 15.83 -4.71 28.82
CA ARG A 84 14.67 -4.22 29.58
C ARG A 84 15.01 -3.95 31.05
N GLY A 85 15.87 -4.77 31.65
CA GLY A 85 16.33 -4.60 33.03
C GLY A 85 17.19 -3.34 33.24
N LYS A 86 18.14 -3.07 32.32
CA LYS A 86 19.02 -1.89 32.39
C LYS A 86 18.26 -0.57 32.20
N ALA A 87 17.23 -0.55 31.35
CA ALA A 87 16.35 0.61 31.17
C ALA A 87 15.56 0.98 32.44
N GLN A 88 15.33 0.02 33.34
CA GLN A 88 14.59 0.23 34.58
C GLN A 88 15.50 0.71 35.73
N GLN A 89 16.79 0.36 35.70
CA GLN A 89 17.79 0.82 36.68
C GLN A 89 18.20 2.29 36.47
N GLN A 90 18.36 2.74 35.22
CA GLN A 90 18.65 4.16 34.90
C GLN A 90 17.55 5.13 35.35
N LYS A 91 16.30 4.67 35.48
CA LYS A 91 15.18 5.49 35.96
C LYS A 91 15.22 5.78 37.47
N ASN A 92 15.94 4.98 38.25
CA ASN A 92 15.97 5.09 39.72
C ASN A 92 17.15 5.92 40.27
N GLU A 93 18.24 6.11 39.51
CA GLU A 93 19.39 6.90 39.98
C GLU A 93 19.20 8.42 39.83
N ALA A 94 18.31 8.88 38.95
CA ALA A 94 18.13 10.30 38.64
C ALA A 94 17.36 11.13 39.70
N LYS A 95 17.08 10.61 40.91
CA LYS A 95 16.29 11.31 41.94
C LYS A 95 16.96 11.39 43.31
N ARG A 96 18.16 12.00 43.41
CA ARG A 96 18.64 12.57 44.68
C ARG A 96 19.51 13.82 44.44
N ALA A 97 18.92 15.00 44.59
CA ALA A 97 19.65 16.25 44.84
C ALA A 97 18.90 17.06 45.91
N ALA A 98 19.61 17.46 46.97
CA ALA A 98 19.09 18.16 48.15
C ALA A 98 18.98 19.69 47.92
N PRO A 99 18.10 20.42 48.64
CA PRO A 99 17.82 21.82 48.35
C PRO A 99 18.67 22.79 49.19
N THR A 100 19.04 23.93 48.62
CA THR A 100 19.50 25.14 49.33
C THR A 100 18.55 26.31 49.04
N PRO A 101 18.31 27.25 49.98
CA PRO A 101 17.20 28.20 49.91
C PRO A 101 17.61 29.54 49.26
N ARG A 102 16.69 30.21 48.56
CA ARG A 102 16.86 31.59 48.09
C ARG A 102 15.69 32.49 48.50
N ALA A 103 16.06 33.72 48.86
CA ALA A 103 15.18 34.82 49.26
C ALA A 103 14.54 35.55 48.06
N LYS A 104 13.46 36.28 48.39
CA LYS A 104 12.43 36.93 47.55
C LYS A 104 12.91 38.08 46.65
N GLY A 105 12.19 38.26 45.54
CA GLY A 105 12.05 39.51 44.78
C GLY A 105 11.47 39.23 43.39
N GLY A 106 10.18 39.51 43.19
CA GLY A 106 9.44 39.16 41.97
C GLY A 106 9.47 40.21 40.87
N ASP A 107 9.13 39.81 39.64
CA ASP A 107 7.98 40.38 38.91
C ASP A 107 7.56 39.53 37.69
N MET A 108 6.26 39.24 37.66
CA MET A 108 5.34 39.34 36.51
C MET A 108 5.62 38.61 35.18
N TYR A 109 5.71 37.27 35.18
CA TYR A 109 5.42 36.43 33.99
C TYR A 109 4.96 35.00 34.36
N ASP A 110 4.07 34.88 35.37
CA ASP A 110 3.62 33.58 35.90
C ASP A 110 2.08 33.50 35.95
N MET A 111 1.47 33.37 34.77
CA MET A 111 0.01 33.20 34.64
C MET A 111 -0.40 32.06 33.70
N LEU A 112 0.44 31.03 33.52
CA LEU A 112 0.04 29.86 32.71
C LEU A 112 0.74 28.53 33.06
N ASP A 113 1.03 28.26 34.34
CA ASP A 113 1.44 26.90 34.78
C ASP A 113 0.65 26.37 36.00
N GLY A 114 -0.58 26.85 36.17
CA GLY A 114 -1.49 26.38 37.20
C GLY A 114 -2.48 25.36 36.65
N MET A 115 -2.15 24.06 36.70
CA MET A 115 -3.06 22.97 37.13
C MET A 115 -2.48 21.56 36.81
N ILE A 116 -1.45 21.14 37.56
CA ILE A 116 -1.25 19.71 37.87
C ILE A 116 -1.27 19.54 39.38
N GLN A 117 -2.43 19.18 39.92
CA GLN A 117 -2.57 18.69 41.29
C GLN A 117 -2.06 17.25 41.38
N THR A 118 -1.05 17.02 42.22
CA THR A 118 -0.67 15.68 42.68
C THR A 118 -1.21 15.45 44.10
N PRO A 119 -1.99 14.38 44.37
CA PRO A 119 -2.29 13.99 45.74
C PRO A 119 -1.21 13.05 46.30
N ARG A 120 -0.81 13.38 47.53
CA ARG A 120 0.15 12.70 48.40
C ARG A 120 -0.35 11.31 48.85
N ALA A 121 0.61 10.44 49.15
CA ALA A 121 0.45 9.11 49.72
C ALA A 121 0.03 9.10 51.21
N GLY A 122 -0.73 8.08 51.60
CA GLY A 122 -0.98 7.73 53.00
C GLY A 122 -1.41 6.27 53.21
N GLY A 123 -0.72 5.57 54.12
CA GLY A 123 -1.29 4.60 55.06
C GLY A 123 -1.44 3.12 54.65
N LEU A 124 -0.72 2.23 55.34
CA LEU A 124 -0.75 0.76 55.25
C LEU A 124 -1.99 0.13 55.92
N ASN A 125 -2.48 -1.03 55.42
CA ASN A 125 -2.41 -2.32 56.14
C ASN A 125 -3.06 -3.55 55.42
N SER A 126 -2.37 -4.69 55.61
CA SER A 126 -2.83 -6.09 55.73
C SER A 126 -3.34 -6.95 54.55
N SER A 127 -2.68 -8.12 54.49
CA SER A 127 -3.12 -9.50 54.17
C SER A 127 -3.39 -9.97 52.73
N ALA A 128 -2.44 -10.78 52.28
CA ALA A 128 -2.44 -11.84 51.27
C ALA A 128 -3.77 -12.28 50.64
N VAL A 129 -3.94 -11.95 49.35
CA VAL A 129 -4.69 -12.76 48.36
C VAL A 129 -3.86 -12.78 47.06
N LYS A 130 -3.72 -13.97 46.47
CA LYS A 130 -2.99 -14.28 45.22
C LYS A 130 -3.28 -13.24 44.12
N ARG A 131 -2.29 -12.42 43.74
CA ARG A 131 -2.41 -11.53 42.57
C ARG A 131 -2.19 -12.33 41.29
N ARG A 132 -3.29 -12.65 40.61
CA ARG A 132 -3.30 -12.82 39.15
C ARG A 132 -2.71 -11.54 38.53
N SER A 133 -1.85 -11.71 37.54
CA SER A 133 -1.35 -10.61 36.71
C SER A 133 -2.52 -10.00 35.94
N ASN A 134 -3.02 -8.84 36.38
CA ASN A 134 -3.91 -8.02 35.55
C ASN A 134 -3.12 -7.53 34.35
N PHE A 135 -3.37 -8.13 33.20
CA PHE A 135 -3.18 -7.52 31.88
C PHE A 135 -4.34 -6.53 31.63
N ASP A 136 -4.48 -5.53 32.50
CA ASP A 136 -5.38 -4.42 32.19
C ASP A 136 -4.63 -3.47 31.25
N THR A 137 -5.16 -3.33 30.04
CA THR A 137 -4.86 -2.23 29.11
C THR A 137 -4.96 -0.90 29.88
N PRO A 138 -4.02 0.04 29.73
CA PRO A 138 -4.14 1.33 30.40
C PRO A 138 -5.46 1.99 29.99
N ALA A 139 -6.32 2.26 30.96
CA ALA A 139 -7.54 3.01 30.74
C ALA A 139 -7.19 4.38 30.17
N SER A 140 -7.74 4.69 29.00
CA SER A 140 -7.65 5.97 28.35
C SER A 140 -8.31 7.03 29.23
N LYS A 141 -7.53 8.00 29.73
CA LYS A 141 -8.07 9.34 29.93
C LYS A 141 -8.31 9.90 28.53
N ALA A 142 -9.48 9.59 27.97
CA ALA A 142 -9.96 10.19 26.74
C ALA A 142 -10.02 11.71 26.96
N HIS A 143 -9.17 12.45 26.25
CA HIS A 143 -9.47 13.85 25.97
C HIS A 143 -10.79 13.86 25.21
N LYS A 144 -11.78 14.63 25.69
CA LYS A 144 -13.12 14.77 25.10
C LYS A 144 -13.15 15.26 23.65
N ASN A 145 -12.00 15.50 23.00
CA ASN A 145 -11.93 15.97 21.62
C ASN A 145 -11.77 14.83 20.58
N HIS A 146 -11.71 13.56 21.01
CA HIS A 146 -11.55 12.40 20.10
C HIS A 146 -12.58 11.27 20.35
N GLU A 147 -13.85 11.62 20.58
CA GLU A 147 -14.97 10.65 20.52
C GLU A 147 -15.36 10.25 19.08
N MET A 148 -14.63 10.71 18.08
CA MET A 148 -15.03 10.70 16.66
C MET A 148 -14.54 9.47 15.87
N SER A 149 -14.31 8.32 16.51
CA SER A 149 -13.79 7.11 15.82
C SER A 149 -14.52 5.82 16.14
N SER A 150 -15.53 5.86 17.01
CA SER A 150 -16.47 4.77 17.26
C SER A 150 -17.88 5.36 17.19
N PRO A 151 -18.89 4.65 16.65
CA PRO A 151 -20.29 5.05 16.83
C PRO A 151 -20.69 4.77 18.29
N GLY A 152 -20.19 5.61 19.20
CA GLY A 152 -20.49 5.59 20.62
C GLY A 152 -21.55 6.61 21.04
N GLY A 153 -21.99 7.46 20.12
CA GLY A 153 -23.14 8.32 20.31
C GLY A 153 -24.44 7.51 20.28
N VAL A 154 -25.39 7.84 21.15
CA VAL A 154 -26.77 7.30 21.16
C VAL A 154 -27.58 7.94 20.02
N LEU A 155 -27.00 7.97 18.82
CA LEU A 155 -27.55 8.55 17.60
C LEU A 155 -27.70 7.41 16.60
N THR A 156 -28.89 7.24 16.04
CA THR A 156 -29.09 6.29 14.93
C THR A 156 -28.94 7.09 13.64
N PRO A 157 -27.90 6.81 12.84
CA PRO A 157 -27.75 7.45 11.54
C PRO A 157 -28.85 6.94 10.61
N LYS A 158 -29.71 7.83 10.10
CA LYS A 158 -30.60 7.54 8.98
C LYS A 158 -29.89 7.90 7.68
N ALA A 159 -29.94 6.99 6.70
CA ALA A 159 -29.39 7.24 5.37
C ALA A 159 -30.22 8.24 4.52
N ASP A 160 -31.18 8.95 5.11
CA ASP A 160 -32.10 9.89 4.43
C ASP A 160 -31.39 11.19 3.98
N ALA A 161 -30.21 11.13 3.36
CA ALA A 161 -29.58 12.25 2.66
C ALA A 161 -30.22 12.56 1.28
N ASN A 162 -31.39 11.97 1.00
CA ASN A 162 -32.02 11.92 -0.32
C ASN A 162 -33.00 13.08 -0.56
N GLY A 163 -32.58 14.31 -0.30
CA GLY A 163 -33.28 15.53 -0.74
C GLY A 163 -33.01 15.93 -2.20
N GLY A 164 -32.19 15.17 -2.94
CA GLY A 164 -31.85 15.47 -4.34
C GLY A 164 -32.44 14.46 -5.32
N PRO A 165 -32.40 14.75 -6.64
CA PRO A 165 -32.94 13.86 -7.66
C PRO A 165 -32.30 12.48 -7.58
N VAL A 166 -33.14 11.44 -7.60
CA VAL A 166 -32.71 10.04 -7.62
C VAL A 166 -32.14 9.75 -9.00
N PHE A 167 -30.88 9.32 -9.07
CA PHE A 167 -30.27 8.86 -10.30
C PHE A 167 -30.66 7.40 -10.52
N ASP A 168 -31.44 7.16 -11.58
CA ASP A 168 -31.75 5.82 -12.09
C ASP A 168 -30.69 5.39 -13.11
N PHE A 169 -29.87 4.43 -12.71
CA PHE A 169 -28.79 3.90 -13.53
C PHE A 169 -29.29 3.33 -14.88
N SER A 170 -30.48 2.75 -14.92
CA SER A 170 -31.03 2.17 -16.16
C SER A 170 -31.38 3.23 -17.20
N SER A 171 -31.76 4.44 -16.76
CA SER A 171 -32.11 5.59 -17.61
C SER A 171 -30.91 6.43 -18.10
N ARG A 172 -29.69 6.03 -17.72
CA ARG A 172 -28.47 6.78 -18.03
C ARG A 172 -28.29 6.97 -19.54
N GLN A 173 -27.85 8.16 -19.93
CA GLN A 173 -27.52 8.47 -21.31
C GLN A 173 -26.07 8.08 -21.60
N ASN A 174 -25.74 7.84 -22.88
CA ASN A 174 -24.36 7.65 -23.36
C ASN A 174 -23.69 6.34 -22.90
N ALA A 175 -24.46 5.32 -22.49
CA ALA A 175 -23.89 4.02 -22.16
C ALA A 175 -23.15 3.44 -23.39
N GLY A 176 -21.90 3.01 -23.20
CA GLY A 176 -21.05 2.51 -24.28
C GLY A 176 -20.24 3.58 -25.02
N ASP A 177 -20.45 4.87 -24.75
CA ASP A 177 -19.66 5.95 -25.36
C ASP A 177 -18.18 5.85 -24.96
N ILE A 178 -17.30 6.04 -25.94
CA ILE A 178 -15.85 6.10 -25.74
C ILE A 178 -15.46 7.55 -25.43
N THR A 179 -14.93 7.78 -24.23
CA THR A 179 -14.50 9.10 -23.74
C THR A 179 -13.03 9.40 -24.02
N GLU A 180 -12.19 8.37 -24.09
CA GLU A 180 -10.80 8.46 -24.48
C GLU A 180 -10.38 7.17 -25.19
N GLN A 181 -9.47 7.27 -26.16
CA GLN A 181 -9.04 6.15 -26.98
C GLN A 181 -7.56 6.24 -27.33
N LEU A 182 -6.88 5.09 -27.26
CA LEU A 182 -5.54 4.87 -27.82
C LEU A 182 -5.61 3.79 -28.90
N ASN A 183 -4.91 4.00 -30.02
CA ASN A 183 -4.79 3.03 -31.12
C ASN A 183 -6.14 2.56 -31.69
N GLY A 184 -7.06 3.51 -31.95
CA GLY A 184 -8.38 3.22 -32.51
C GLY A 184 -8.39 2.50 -33.87
N HIS A 185 -7.26 2.48 -34.58
CA HIS A 185 -7.06 1.72 -35.81
C HIS A 185 -7.06 0.19 -35.60
N ILE A 186 -6.83 -0.29 -34.37
CA ILE A 186 -7.01 -1.71 -34.03
C ILE A 186 -8.52 -1.95 -33.87
N VAL A 187 -9.08 -2.83 -34.70
CA VAL A 187 -10.51 -3.13 -34.71
C VAL A 187 -10.89 -3.92 -33.45
N LEU A 188 -12.08 -3.64 -32.91
CA LEU A 188 -12.63 -4.44 -31.81
C LEU A 188 -12.99 -5.83 -32.34
N PRO A 189 -12.57 -6.91 -31.67
CA PRO A 189 -12.93 -8.25 -32.11
C PRO A 189 -14.43 -8.46 -32.00
N GLU A 190 -15.01 -9.13 -33.00
CA GLU A 190 -16.36 -9.67 -32.88
C GLU A 190 -16.34 -10.85 -31.90
N PRO A 191 -17.39 -11.03 -31.07
CA PRO A 191 -17.50 -12.21 -30.22
C PRO A 191 -17.51 -13.49 -31.09
N PRO A 192 -16.73 -14.53 -30.74
CA PRO A 192 -16.75 -15.79 -31.47
C PRO A 192 -18.13 -16.43 -31.44
N GLU A 193 -18.45 -17.22 -32.47
CA GLU A 193 -19.65 -18.07 -32.48
C GLU A 193 -19.53 -19.18 -31.42
N GLU A 194 -20.64 -19.82 -31.03
CA GLU A 194 -20.65 -20.82 -29.95
C GLU A 194 -19.72 -22.01 -30.21
N GLU A 195 -19.61 -22.40 -31.48
CA GLU A 195 -18.78 -23.51 -31.95
C GLU A 195 -17.27 -23.18 -31.88
N GLU A 196 -16.93 -21.88 -31.87
CA GLU A 196 -15.57 -21.34 -31.81
C GLU A 196 -15.19 -20.86 -30.41
N TYR A 197 -15.96 -21.23 -29.39
CA TYR A 197 -15.63 -20.84 -28.02
C TYR A 197 -14.29 -21.42 -27.55
N PRO A 198 -13.48 -20.62 -26.82
CA PRO A 198 -12.22 -21.10 -26.30
C PRO A 198 -12.38 -22.39 -25.51
N THR A 199 -11.61 -23.41 -25.85
CA THR A 199 -11.61 -24.68 -25.09
C THR A 199 -10.84 -24.52 -23.76
N GLU A 200 -9.90 -23.58 -23.72
CA GLU A 200 -9.06 -23.25 -22.56
C GLU A 200 -8.96 -21.72 -22.36
N PRO A 201 -8.59 -21.24 -21.14
CA PRO A 201 -8.28 -19.84 -20.93
C PRO A 201 -7.08 -19.39 -21.78
N ARG A 202 -7.30 -18.36 -22.60
CA ARG A 202 -6.31 -17.80 -23.52
C ARG A 202 -5.24 -16.94 -22.87
N ILE A 203 -5.45 -16.57 -21.60
CA ILE A 203 -4.50 -15.82 -20.78
C ILE A 203 -3.97 -16.72 -19.68
N LYS A 204 -2.65 -16.87 -19.62
CA LYS A 204 -1.95 -17.50 -18.52
C LYS A 204 -1.41 -16.42 -17.58
N LEU A 205 -1.74 -16.56 -16.30
CA LEU A 205 -1.31 -15.63 -15.25
C LEU A 205 -0.08 -16.18 -14.52
N LYS A 206 0.89 -15.31 -14.24
CA LYS A 206 2.05 -15.60 -13.38
C LYS A 206 2.34 -14.41 -12.47
N ALA A 207 2.28 -14.63 -11.16
CA ALA A 207 2.63 -13.62 -10.18
C ALA A 207 4.14 -13.29 -10.25
N ASN A 208 4.47 -12.00 -10.36
CA ASN A 208 5.84 -11.50 -10.24
C ASN A 208 6.12 -10.94 -8.84
N THR A 209 5.06 -10.67 -8.08
CA THR A 209 5.10 -10.29 -6.66
C THR A 209 4.98 -11.53 -5.77
N ASP A 210 5.82 -11.62 -4.74
CA ASP A 210 5.69 -12.64 -3.70
C ASP A 210 4.57 -12.29 -2.72
N MET A 211 3.38 -12.82 -3.00
CA MET A 211 2.15 -12.57 -2.23
C MET A 211 2.22 -13.09 -0.78
N SER A 212 3.19 -13.95 -0.44
CA SER A 212 3.33 -14.45 0.94
C SER A 212 3.88 -13.40 1.90
N LYS A 213 4.63 -12.41 1.37
CA LYS A 213 5.22 -11.32 2.16
C LYS A 213 4.18 -10.30 2.65
N PHE A 214 2.98 -10.30 2.07
CA PHE A 214 1.91 -9.37 2.41
C PHE A 214 1.08 -9.82 3.63
N SER A 215 1.21 -11.08 4.06
CA SER A 215 0.54 -11.60 5.26
C SER A 215 1.26 -11.18 6.56
N TYR A 216 1.66 -9.91 6.65
CA TYR A 216 2.31 -9.34 7.83
C TYR A 216 1.28 -8.84 8.85
N LYS A 217 1.73 -8.66 10.10
CA LYS A 217 0.87 -8.14 11.17
C LYS A 217 0.86 -6.62 11.14
N THR A 218 -0.32 -6.04 11.01
CA THR A 218 -0.56 -4.61 11.05
C THR A 218 -0.82 -4.14 12.51
N MET A 219 -1.23 -2.88 12.68
CA MET A 219 -1.63 -2.26 13.97
C MET A 219 -0.50 -1.97 14.97
N ALA A 220 0.76 -2.18 14.60
CA ALA A 220 1.92 -1.69 15.34
C ALA A 220 3.08 -1.41 14.39
N MET A 221 3.60 -0.18 14.38
CA MET A 221 4.75 0.22 13.57
C MET A 221 5.87 0.72 14.48
N LYS A 222 7.09 0.20 14.31
CA LYS A 222 8.26 0.72 15.02
C LYS A 222 8.88 1.84 14.21
N LEU A 223 9.03 3.01 14.82
CA LEU A 223 9.63 4.17 14.17
C LEU A 223 11.07 3.91 13.70
N SER A 224 11.82 3.06 14.40
CA SER A 224 13.17 2.66 13.99
C SER A 224 13.15 1.93 12.64
N GLU A 225 12.27 0.96 12.46
CA GLU A 225 12.13 0.18 11.21
C GLU A 225 11.59 1.06 10.07
N ALA A 226 10.55 1.85 10.35
CA ALA A 226 10.01 2.79 9.36
C ALA A 226 11.09 3.78 8.87
N SER A 227 11.89 4.32 9.79
CA SER A 227 12.95 5.26 9.45
C SER A 227 14.10 4.61 8.67
N GLU A 228 14.37 3.33 8.89
CA GLU A 228 15.39 2.56 8.15
C GLU A 228 14.96 2.34 6.71
N VAL A 229 13.71 1.91 6.48
CA VAL A 229 13.15 1.76 5.12
C VAL A 229 13.23 3.06 4.32
N LEU A 230 12.95 4.19 4.96
CA LEU A 230 13.04 5.51 4.34
C LEU A 230 14.48 5.96 4.03
N ASP A 231 15.45 5.51 4.81
CA ASP A 231 16.88 5.84 4.65
C ASP A 231 17.53 4.98 3.57
N ASP A 232 17.28 3.67 3.62
CA ASP A 232 17.70 2.67 2.63
C ASP A 232 17.35 3.11 1.22
N ARG A 233 16.14 3.63 1.04
CA ARG A 233 15.64 4.06 -0.27
C ARG A 233 16.48 5.20 -0.87
N ILE A 234 16.99 6.13 -0.06
CA ILE A 234 17.89 7.20 -0.55
C ILE A 234 19.24 6.60 -0.96
N ASP A 235 19.78 5.69 -0.13
CA ASP A 235 21.07 5.04 -0.37
C ASP A 235 21.05 4.14 -1.62
N GLU A 236 19.98 3.37 -1.82
CA GLU A 236 19.74 2.54 -3.01
C GLU A 236 19.71 3.39 -4.29
N PHE A 237 18.97 4.50 -4.30
CA PHE A 237 18.93 5.40 -5.46
C PHE A 237 20.26 6.10 -5.72
N ARG A 238 21.03 6.45 -4.67
CA ARG A 238 22.39 6.98 -4.85
C ARG A 238 23.26 5.98 -5.59
N GLN A 239 23.23 4.72 -5.19
CA GLN A 239 23.99 3.66 -5.84
C GLN A 239 23.55 3.47 -7.30
N LEU A 240 22.24 3.43 -7.56
CA LEU A 240 21.72 3.30 -8.93
C LEU A 240 22.18 4.43 -9.85
N ILE A 241 22.21 5.67 -9.35
CA ILE A 241 22.64 6.83 -10.12
C ILE A 241 24.15 6.80 -10.36
N GLN A 242 24.92 6.40 -9.34
CA GLN A 242 26.36 6.22 -9.44
C GLN A 242 26.73 5.23 -10.55
N GLU A 243 26.09 4.05 -10.55
CA GLU A 243 26.33 3.01 -11.55
C GLU A 243 25.83 3.42 -12.94
N HIS A 244 24.65 4.05 -13.03
CA HIS A 244 24.05 4.43 -14.32
C HIS A 244 24.83 5.51 -15.07
N LEU A 245 25.37 6.49 -14.33
CA LEU A 245 26.07 7.64 -14.90
C LEU A 245 27.61 7.51 -14.84
N ASP A 246 28.12 6.35 -14.40
CA ASP A 246 29.56 6.08 -14.22
C ASP A 246 30.28 7.18 -13.41
N LEU A 247 29.67 7.54 -12.28
CA LEU A 247 30.16 8.62 -11.43
C LEU A 247 31.13 8.11 -10.36
N GLU A 248 32.23 8.82 -10.17
CA GLU A 248 33.11 8.58 -9.04
C GLU A 248 32.44 8.95 -7.71
N ASP A 249 32.82 8.28 -6.63
CA ASP A 249 32.32 8.57 -5.28
C ASP A 249 32.58 10.03 -4.86
N SER A 250 33.68 10.61 -5.36
CA SER A 250 34.11 11.99 -5.16
C SER A 250 33.15 13.04 -5.74
N ALA A 251 32.29 12.66 -6.70
CA ALA A 251 31.30 13.54 -7.28
C ALA A 251 30.12 13.80 -6.34
N PHE A 252 29.90 12.92 -5.36
CA PHE A 252 28.82 13.02 -4.39
C PHE A 252 29.22 13.86 -3.18
N GLY A 253 28.27 14.61 -2.63
CA GLY A 253 28.51 15.45 -1.46
C GLY A 253 27.27 15.65 -0.60
N ASN A 254 27.49 16.20 0.60
CA ASN A 254 26.42 16.57 1.51
C ASN A 254 25.91 17.99 1.18
N ALA A 255 24.69 18.10 0.66
CA ALA A 255 24.08 19.39 0.32
C ALA A 255 23.92 20.35 1.52
N ALA A 256 23.93 19.84 2.76
CA ALA A 256 23.83 20.67 3.97
C ALA A 256 25.18 21.25 4.43
N TYR A 257 26.29 20.86 3.81
CA TYR A 257 27.62 21.36 4.18
C TYR A 257 28.02 22.54 3.32
N GLN A 258 28.63 23.52 3.98
CA GLN A 258 29.17 24.70 3.29
C GLN A 258 30.35 24.27 2.40
N SER A 259 30.21 24.51 1.10
CA SER A 259 31.25 24.22 0.12
C SER A 259 31.08 25.14 -1.09
N PRO A 260 32.17 25.73 -1.61
CA PRO A 260 32.14 26.44 -2.88
C PRO A 260 32.13 25.49 -4.09
N ASN A 261 32.44 24.20 -3.89
CA ASN A 261 32.47 23.21 -4.95
C ASN A 261 31.07 22.72 -5.28
N GLU A 262 30.80 22.54 -6.57
CA GLU A 262 29.59 21.88 -7.03
C GLU A 262 29.65 20.38 -6.73
N VAL A 263 28.57 19.83 -6.18
CA VAL A 263 28.45 18.42 -5.79
C VAL A 263 27.13 17.85 -6.27
N ILE A 264 27.06 16.52 -6.36
CA ILE A 264 25.80 15.78 -6.56
C ILE A 264 25.29 15.34 -5.18
N ALA A 265 24.09 15.77 -4.83
CA ALA A 265 23.41 15.34 -3.62
C ALA A 265 22.19 14.50 -3.97
N VAL A 266 22.07 13.34 -3.35
CA VAL A 266 20.90 12.45 -3.47
C VAL A 266 20.12 12.51 -2.17
N GLY A 267 18.82 12.72 -2.27
CA GLY A 267 17.97 12.86 -1.10
C GLY A 267 16.49 12.81 -1.43
N ARG A 268 15.68 12.88 -0.38
CA ARG A 268 14.22 12.92 -0.46
C ARG A 268 13.73 14.37 -0.41
N VAL A 269 12.81 14.71 -1.30
CA VAL A 269 12.07 15.98 -1.27
C VAL A 269 11.13 15.98 -0.07
N CYS A 270 11.21 17.02 0.75
CA CYS A 270 10.38 17.23 1.94
C CYS A 270 9.87 18.69 2.00
N SER A 271 8.95 18.94 2.93
CA SER A 271 8.56 20.29 3.37
C SER A 271 9.19 20.59 4.73
N ASP A 272 9.66 21.82 4.95
CA ASP A 272 10.05 22.32 6.28
C ASP A 272 8.87 22.89 7.08
N GLN A 273 7.75 23.17 6.42
CA GLN A 273 6.49 23.55 7.06
C GLN A 273 5.71 22.31 7.51
N SER A 274 5.16 22.36 8.72
CA SER A 274 4.32 21.31 9.30
C SER A 274 2.93 21.22 8.67
N GLU A 275 2.46 22.32 8.07
CA GLU A 275 1.14 22.44 7.45
C GLU A 275 1.23 23.17 6.11
N GLY A 276 0.22 22.96 5.26
CA GLY A 276 0.11 23.60 3.95
C GLY A 276 0.53 22.72 2.78
N LYS A 277 0.42 23.29 1.58
CA LYS A 277 0.86 22.64 0.34
C LYS A 277 2.34 22.94 0.11
N LEU A 278 3.08 21.93 -0.35
CA LEU A 278 4.47 22.11 -0.78
C LEU A 278 4.56 23.29 -1.76
N ASN A 279 5.54 24.15 -1.56
CA ASN A 279 5.83 25.29 -2.42
C ASN A 279 7.34 25.50 -2.49
N THR A 280 7.80 26.40 -3.35
CA THR A 280 9.24 26.63 -3.55
C THR A 280 9.95 27.19 -2.33
N ALA A 281 9.23 27.90 -1.44
CA ALA A 281 9.83 28.48 -0.24
C ALA A 281 9.98 27.46 0.89
N SER A 282 9.14 26.43 0.94
CA SER A 282 9.19 25.36 1.95
C SER A 282 9.93 24.09 1.50
N LEU A 283 10.49 24.11 0.30
CA LEU A 283 11.11 22.94 -0.32
C LEU A 283 12.48 22.65 0.28
N VAL A 284 12.65 21.47 0.86
CA VAL A 284 13.94 21.01 1.40
C VAL A 284 14.33 19.64 0.86
N LEU A 285 15.64 19.39 0.81
CA LEU A 285 16.22 18.08 0.54
C LEU A 285 16.66 17.43 1.84
N GLU A 286 16.12 16.26 2.13
CA GLU A 286 16.53 15.39 3.22
C GLU A 286 17.54 14.35 2.73
N GLY A 287 18.79 14.42 3.21
CA GLY A 287 19.81 13.42 2.88
C GLY A 287 19.73 12.20 3.80
N SER A 288 20.26 11.06 3.36
CA SER A 288 20.32 9.85 4.20
C SER A 288 21.20 10.04 5.43
N ARG A 289 21.10 9.15 6.42
CA ARG A 289 21.99 9.17 7.59
C ARG A 289 23.44 9.00 7.19
N ARG A 290 23.69 8.10 6.24
CA ARG A 290 25.04 7.76 5.79
C ARG A 290 25.72 8.91 5.04
N TRP A 291 25.02 9.55 4.11
CA TRP A 291 25.63 10.54 3.19
C TRP A 291 25.24 11.99 3.48
N GLY A 292 24.06 12.21 4.05
CA GLY A 292 23.53 13.54 4.39
C GLY A 292 23.41 13.81 5.90
N SER A 293 23.85 12.88 6.75
CA SER A 293 23.68 12.95 8.21
C SER A 293 22.22 13.10 8.67
N GLY A 294 21.24 12.68 7.84
CA GLY A 294 19.81 12.84 8.13
C GLY A 294 19.34 14.30 8.16
N ARG A 295 20.15 15.25 7.66
CA ARG A 295 19.83 16.68 7.69
C ARG A 295 18.92 17.07 6.53
N ARG A 296 18.17 18.15 6.76
CA ARG A 296 17.38 18.84 5.74
C ARG A 296 18.06 20.16 5.37
N VAL A 297 18.09 20.47 4.08
CA VAL A 297 18.61 21.75 3.56
C VAL A 297 17.62 22.37 2.57
N PRO A 298 17.30 23.67 2.69
CA PRO A 298 16.47 24.39 1.71
C PRO A 298 17.04 24.34 0.29
N LEU A 299 16.15 24.23 -0.69
CA LEU A 299 16.49 24.21 -2.11
C LEU A 299 16.18 25.55 -2.78
N LYS A 300 17.12 26.06 -3.56
CA LYS A 300 16.91 27.22 -4.44
C LYS A 300 16.93 26.77 -5.90
N LEU A 301 15.84 27.04 -6.61
CA LEU A 301 15.55 26.46 -7.93
C LEU A 301 15.65 27.45 -9.11
N ASP A 302 16.11 28.69 -8.87
CA ASP A 302 16.05 29.77 -9.87
C ASP A 302 16.77 29.45 -11.19
N ALA A 303 17.79 28.59 -11.15
CA ALA A 303 18.54 28.17 -12.34
C ALA A 303 17.82 27.09 -13.17
N LEU A 304 16.80 26.42 -12.63
CA LEU A 304 16.10 25.34 -13.30
C LEU A 304 15.06 25.87 -14.29
N THR A 305 15.17 25.45 -15.55
CA THR A 305 14.20 25.79 -16.61
C THR A 305 12.93 24.94 -16.57
N SER A 306 12.95 23.85 -15.80
CA SER A 306 11.85 22.90 -15.67
C SER A 306 12.04 22.07 -14.40
N TYR A 307 10.98 21.91 -13.60
CA TYR A 307 10.99 20.97 -12.48
C TYR A 307 9.58 20.50 -12.13
N ASN A 308 9.51 19.28 -11.60
CA ASN A 308 8.32 18.71 -11.01
C ASN A 308 8.75 17.96 -9.75
N PHE A 309 8.36 18.49 -8.58
CA PHE A 309 8.71 17.89 -7.30
C PHE A 309 7.48 17.56 -6.46
N PHE A 310 7.57 16.55 -5.61
CA PHE A 310 6.53 16.22 -4.63
C PHE A 310 7.15 15.61 -3.36
N PRO A 311 6.47 15.68 -2.20
CA PRO A 311 6.97 15.10 -0.95
C PRO A 311 7.22 13.60 -1.06
N GLY A 312 8.39 13.13 -0.64
CA GLY A 312 8.77 11.71 -0.72
C GLY A 312 9.60 11.34 -1.94
N GLN A 313 9.62 12.19 -2.96
CA GLN A 313 10.38 11.93 -4.19
C GLN A 313 11.88 11.86 -3.89
N ILE A 314 12.53 10.78 -4.33
CA ILE A 314 13.98 10.69 -4.34
C ILE A 314 14.50 11.41 -5.57
N VAL A 315 15.45 12.32 -5.38
CA VAL A 315 16.03 13.15 -6.44
C VAL A 315 17.56 13.15 -6.33
N ALA A 316 18.24 13.29 -7.47
CA ALA A 316 19.65 13.64 -7.52
C ALA A 316 19.80 15.05 -8.08
N LEU A 317 20.43 15.92 -7.31
CA LEU A 317 20.56 17.33 -7.61
C LEU A 317 22.04 17.69 -7.69
N ARG A 318 22.44 18.34 -8.78
CA ARG A 318 23.74 19.01 -8.88
C ARG A 318 23.58 20.44 -8.37
N GLY A 319 24.55 20.91 -7.60
CA GLY A 319 24.51 22.28 -7.10
C GLY A 319 25.58 22.59 -6.06
N THR A 320 25.46 23.77 -5.46
CA THR A 320 26.44 24.31 -4.51
C THR A 320 25.72 24.90 -3.29
N ASN A 321 26.32 24.72 -2.10
CA ASN A 321 25.91 25.40 -0.87
C ASN A 321 27.06 26.27 -0.35
N ALA A 322 27.24 27.45 -0.96
CA ALA A 322 28.35 28.34 -0.60
C ALA A 322 28.14 29.06 0.76
N SER A 323 26.89 29.27 1.20
CA SER A 323 26.58 29.96 2.46
C SER A 323 26.49 29.04 3.67
N GLY A 324 26.27 27.74 3.46
CA GLY A 324 25.90 26.78 4.51
C GLY A 324 24.40 26.73 4.81
N GLU A 325 23.60 27.64 4.24
CA GLU A 325 22.18 27.80 4.60
C GLU A 325 21.21 27.20 3.57
N LEU A 326 21.58 27.17 2.29
CA LEU A 326 20.72 26.69 1.21
C LEU A 326 21.53 26.07 0.08
N PHE A 327 20.95 25.07 -0.59
CA PHE A 327 21.56 24.41 -1.73
C PHE A 327 21.00 25.00 -3.03
N VAL A 328 21.86 25.69 -3.79
CA VAL A 328 21.50 26.28 -5.10
C VAL A 328 21.60 25.17 -6.15
N VAL A 329 20.46 24.77 -6.68
CA VAL A 329 20.37 23.67 -7.65
C VAL A 329 20.67 24.20 -9.05
N SER A 330 21.66 23.61 -9.71
CA SER A 330 22.02 23.90 -11.10
C SER A 330 21.36 22.92 -12.08
N GLU A 331 21.21 21.65 -11.68
CA GLU A 331 20.68 20.59 -12.53
C GLU A 331 19.95 19.52 -11.71
N VAL A 332 18.88 18.95 -12.27
CA VAL A 332 18.24 17.74 -11.77
C VAL A 332 18.70 16.59 -12.64
N LEU A 333 19.42 15.62 -12.05
CA LEU A 333 19.91 14.46 -12.79
C LEU A 333 18.77 13.47 -12.99
N SER A 334 18.70 12.87 -14.18
CA SER A 334 17.69 11.87 -14.51
C SER A 334 17.95 10.57 -13.74
N LEU A 335 16.89 10.00 -13.17
CA LEU A 335 16.97 8.72 -12.49
C LEU A 335 16.98 7.58 -13.53
N PRO A 336 17.79 6.52 -13.32
CA PRO A 336 17.73 5.36 -14.19
C PRO A 336 16.35 4.72 -14.12
N LEU A 337 15.73 4.47 -15.27
CA LEU A 337 14.50 3.70 -15.35
C LEU A 337 14.78 2.20 -15.19
N LEU A 338 13.80 1.45 -14.72
CA LEU A 338 13.85 -0.01 -14.85
C LEU A 338 13.85 -0.41 -16.33
N THR A 339 14.47 -1.53 -16.64
CA THR A 339 14.52 -2.06 -18.00
C THR A 339 13.12 -2.42 -18.50
N GLN A 340 12.93 -2.37 -19.83
CA GLN A 340 11.68 -2.80 -20.45
C GLN A 340 11.51 -4.32 -20.34
N PRO A 341 10.27 -4.81 -20.21
CA PRO A 341 9.97 -6.22 -20.40
C PRO A 341 10.39 -6.67 -21.79
N ALA A 342 11.05 -7.82 -21.85
CA ALA A 342 11.51 -8.43 -23.08
C ALA A 342 11.27 -9.93 -23.06
N THR A 343 10.92 -10.48 -24.22
CA THR A 343 10.54 -11.88 -24.39
C THR A 343 11.33 -12.47 -25.56
N THR A 344 11.73 -13.73 -25.46
CA THR A 344 12.45 -14.40 -26.56
C THR A 344 11.48 -14.74 -27.71
N PRO A 345 11.96 -14.85 -28.96
CA PRO A 345 11.13 -15.27 -30.09
C PRO A 345 10.35 -16.58 -29.84
N SER A 346 10.99 -17.60 -29.24
CA SER A 346 10.35 -18.88 -28.92
C SER A 346 9.27 -18.76 -27.85
N ASP A 347 9.45 -17.88 -26.87
CA ASP A 347 8.44 -17.62 -25.85
C ASP A 347 7.26 -16.85 -26.46
N PHE A 348 7.51 -15.88 -27.35
CA PHE A 348 6.43 -15.23 -28.10
C PHE A 348 5.61 -16.23 -28.91
N ASP A 349 6.22 -17.21 -29.57
CA ASP A 349 5.49 -18.24 -30.29
C ASP A 349 4.59 -19.06 -29.34
N THR A 350 5.09 -19.37 -28.14
CA THR A 350 4.33 -20.06 -27.09
C THR A 350 3.15 -19.21 -26.59
N HIS A 351 3.33 -17.90 -26.45
CA HIS A 351 2.29 -16.98 -26.02
C HIS A 351 1.26 -16.74 -27.13
N ASN A 352 1.70 -16.54 -28.37
CA ASN A 352 0.85 -16.34 -29.54
C ASN A 352 -0.03 -17.56 -29.82
N ALA A 353 0.46 -18.78 -29.59
CA ALA A 353 -0.34 -19.99 -29.70
C ALA A 353 -1.60 -19.98 -28.80
N ARG A 354 -1.57 -19.24 -27.67
CA ARG A 354 -2.73 -19.09 -26.78
C ARG A 354 -3.79 -18.13 -27.28
N TYR A 355 -3.52 -17.41 -28.37
CA TYR A 355 -4.53 -16.57 -28.99
C TYR A 355 -5.48 -17.38 -29.89
N LEU A 356 -5.19 -18.65 -30.15
CA LEU A 356 -6.11 -19.56 -30.80
C LEU A 356 -7.18 -20.01 -29.81
N ASP A 357 -8.45 -19.99 -30.23
CA ASP A 357 -9.57 -20.44 -29.38
C ASP A 357 -9.58 -21.98 -29.24
N SER A 358 -9.09 -22.70 -30.25
CA SER A 358 -8.91 -24.16 -30.25
C SER A 358 -7.67 -24.58 -31.06
N SER A 359 -7.27 -25.86 -30.95
CA SER A 359 -6.20 -26.44 -31.78
C SER A 359 -6.52 -26.49 -33.28
N GLU A 360 -7.78 -26.32 -33.65
CA GLU A 360 -8.28 -26.36 -35.03
C GLU A 360 -8.49 -24.95 -35.60
N SER A 361 -8.31 -23.90 -34.79
CA SER A 361 -8.46 -22.49 -35.22
C SER A 361 -7.41 -22.11 -36.26
N ASN A 362 -7.78 -21.28 -37.23
CA ASN A 362 -6.87 -20.81 -38.28
C ASN A 362 -5.79 -19.85 -37.72
N PRO A 363 -4.49 -20.21 -37.77
CA PRO A 363 -3.40 -19.34 -37.30
C PRO A 363 -3.23 -18.04 -38.09
N GLU A 364 -3.81 -17.91 -39.27
CA GLU A 364 -3.76 -16.69 -40.08
C GLU A 364 -4.81 -15.66 -39.67
N ASN A 365 -5.86 -16.06 -38.95
CA ASN A 365 -6.96 -15.19 -38.54
C ASN A 365 -7.18 -15.21 -37.02
N VAL A 366 -6.17 -14.75 -36.29
CA VAL A 366 -6.16 -14.80 -34.83
C VAL A 366 -6.93 -13.63 -34.22
N ARG A 367 -7.92 -13.93 -33.38
CA ARG A 367 -8.67 -12.91 -32.62
C ARG A 367 -7.77 -12.26 -31.56
N PRO A 368 -7.71 -10.92 -31.43
CA PRO A 368 -7.07 -10.24 -30.32
C PRO A 368 -7.64 -10.62 -28.94
N LEU A 369 -6.84 -10.51 -27.88
CA LEU A 369 -7.33 -10.67 -26.51
C LEU A 369 -8.16 -9.47 -26.10
N THR A 370 -9.26 -9.70 -25.38
CA THR A 370 -10.16 -8.68 -24.83
C THR A 370 -10.11 -8.69 -23.31
N ILE A 371 -9.70 -7.57 -22.71
CA ILE A 371 -9.54 -7.42 -21.26
C ILE A 371 -10.36 -6.23 -20.78
N TYR A 372 -11.19 -6.43 -19.76
CA TYR A 372 -11.96 -5.34 -19.13
C TYR A 372 -11.29 -4.97 -17.81
N ILE A 373 -11.16 -3.68 -17.54
CA ILE A 373 -10.52 -3.15 -16.33
C ILE A 373 -11.49 -2.15 -15.70
N ALA A 374 -11.91 -2.42 -14.46
CA ALA A 374 -12.79 -1.51 -13.72
C ALA A 374 -12.28 -1.32 -12.29
N SER A 375 -12.59 -0.16 -11.73
CA SER A 375 -12.31 0.17 -10.34
C SER A 375 -13.59 0.60 -9.64
N GLY A 376 -13.72 0.21 -8.38
CA GLY A 376 -14.85 0.61 -7.54
C GLY A 376 -14.89 2.12 -7.30
N PRO A 377 -16.00 2.64 -6.74
CA PRO A 377 -17.15 1.88 -6.25
C PRO A 377 -17.98 1.21 -7.36
N TYR A 378 -18.68 0.12 -7.02
CA TYR A 378 -19.47 -0.71 -7.96
C TYR A 378 -20.98 -0.49 -7.86
N THR A 379 -21.41 0.41 -6.98
CA THR A 379 -22.79 0.87 -6.80
C THR A 379 -22.81 2.38 -6.57
N THR A 380 -23.95 3.04 -6.71
CA THR A 380 -24.10 4.48 -6.40
C THR A 380 -24.37 4.66 -4.91
N ASP A 381 -24.21 5.87 -4.37
CA ASP A 381 -24.44 6.15 -2.93
C ASP A 381 -25.92 6.00 -2.50
N GLN A 382 -26.81 5.72 -3.45
CA GLN A 382 -28.26 5.73 -3.22
C GLN A 382 -28.82 4.36 -2.86
N ASN A 383 -28.12 3.27 -3.21
CA ASN A 383 -28.60 1.90 -3.03
C ASN A 383 -27.44 0.89 -3.09
N LEU A 384 -27.78 -0.37 -2.80
CA LEU A 384 -26.87 -1.51 -2.90
C LEU A 384 -27.31 -2.48 -4.00
N ASP A 385 -27.84 -1.99 -5.13
CA ASP A 385 -28.29 -2.87 -6.23
C ASP A 385 -27.14 -3.40 -7.10
N PHE A 386 -25.97 -2.74 -7.06
CA PHE A 386 -24.79 -3.06 -7.87
C PHE A 386 -25.09 -3.14 -9.38
N ALA A 387 -26.06 -2.38 -9.89
CA ALA A 387 -26.42 -2.34 -11.30
C ALA A 387 -25.22 -2.02 -12.24
N PRO A 388 -24.28 -1.12 -11.88
CA PRO A 388 -23.05 -0.91 -12.66
C PRO A 388 -22.19 -2.18 -12.78
N LEU A 389 -22.02 -2.96 -11.71
CA LEU A 389 -21.26 -4.22 -11.74
C LEU A 389 -21.92 -5.25 -12.64
N HIS A 390 -23.23 -5.45 -12.49
CA HIS A 390 -23.96 -6.40 -13.32
C HIS A 390 -23.85 -6.05 -14.81
N THR A 391 -24.04 -4.77 -15.15
CA THR A 391 -23.88 -4.28 -16.53
C THR A 391 -22.45 -4.51 -17.05
N LEU A 392 -21.42 -4.25 -16.24
CA LEU A 392 -20.04 -4.46 -16.65
C LEU A 392 -19.77 -5.93 -16.98
N LEU A 393 -20.24 -6.83 -16.12
CA LEU A 393 -20.10 -8.27 -16.31
C LEU A 393 -20.92 -8.77 -17.50
N ASP A 394 -22.10 -8.19 -17.76
CA ASP A 394 -22.91 -8.50 -18.94
C ASP A 394 -22.23 -8.05 -20.23
N ASN A 395 -21.64 -6.84 -20.23
CA ASN A 395 -20.85 -6.34 -21.35
C ASN A 395 -19.62 -7.21 -21.60
N ALA A 396 -18.92 -7.65 -20.54
CA ALA A 396 -17.76 -8.53 -20.64
C ALA A 396 -18.14 -9.95 -21.12
N ALA A 397 -19.30 -10.47 -20.71
CA ALA A 397 -19.81 -11.76 -21.16
C ALA A 397 -20.21 -11.70 -22.64
N THR A 398 -20.89 -10.63 -23.05
CA THR A 398 -21.30 -10.37 -24.44
C THR A 398 -20.09 -10.23 -25.35
N ALA A 399 -19.07 -9.48 -24.91
CA ALA A 399 -17.83 -9.31 -25.65
C ALA A 399 -16.89 -10.54 -25.61
N ARG A 400 -17.29 -11.61 -24.90
CA ARG A 400 -16.45 -12.81 -24.66
C ARG A 400 -15.04 -12.44 -24.19
N ALA A 401 -14.98 -11.57 -23.17
CA ALA A 401 -13.72 -11.12 -22.61
C ALA A 401 -12.87 -12.30 -22.12
N ASP A 402 -11.57 -12.22 -22.36
CA ASP A 402 -10.57 -13.21 -21.95
C ASP A 402 -10.11 -12.97 -20.50
N SER A 403 -10.20 -11.73 -20.03
CA SER A 403 -9.99 -11.39 -18.62
C SER A 403 -10.79 -10.17 -18.16
N VAL A 404 -11.14 -10.14 -16.87
CA VAL A 404 -11.71 -8.99 -16.18
C VAL A 404 -10.85 -8.68 -14.95
N ILE A 405 -10.29 -7.48 -14.87
CA ILE A 405 -9.56 -6.95 -13.72
C ILE A 405 -10.50 -6.03 -12.94
N LEU A 406 -10.82 -6.41 -11.72
CA LEU A 406 -11.67 -5.65 -10.81
C LEU A 406 -10.84 -5.15 -9.63
N ILE A 407 -10.77 -3.84 -9.50
CA ILE A 407 -10.05 -3.17 -8.42
C ILE A 407 -11.09 -2.62 -7.44
N GLY A 408 -10.88 -2.82 -6.13
CA GLY A 408 -11.81 -2.35 -5.11
C GLY A 408 -11.92 -0.81 -5.07
N PRO A 409 -12.81 -0.26 -4.21
CA PRO A 409 -13.58 -0.99 -3.22
C PRO A 409 -14.80 -1.69 -3.83
N PHE A 410 -15.01 -2.95 -3.44
CA PHE A 410 -16.19 -3.75 -3.79
C PHE A 410 -17.34 -3.43 -2.85
N LEU A 411 -17.11 -3.61 -1.55
CA LEU A 411 -18.03 -3.22 -0.50
C LEU A 411 -17.45 -2.00 0.20
N ASP A 412 -17.83 -0.81 -0.28
CA ASP A 412 -17.19 0.43 0.12
C ASP A 412 -17.61 0.87 1.53
N ALA A 413 -16.64 0.90 2.45
CA ALA A 413 -16.84 1.33 3.83
C ALA A 413 -17.25 2.81 3.96
N GLU A 414 -17.07 3.62 2.90
CA GLU A 414 -17.56 5.01 2.86
C GLU A 414 -18.98 5.15 2.28
N HIS A 415 -19.58 4.07 1.78
CA HIS A 415 -20.94 4.10 1.26
C HIS A 415 -21.93 4.43 2.38
N PRO A 416 -22.90 5.36 2.18
CA PRO A 416 -23.83 5.80 3.23
C PRO A 416 -24.52 4.66 3.98
N SER A 417 -25.15 3.72 3.26
CA SER A 417 -25.83 2.57 3.88
C SER A 417 -24.87 1.63 4.63
N ILE A 418 -23.67 1.40 4.10
CA ILE A 418 -22.70 0.51 4.76
C ILE A 418 -22.19 1.16 6.05
N ARG A 419 -21.96 2.48 6.02
CA ARG A 419 -21.48 3.23 7.18
C ARG A 419 -22.57 3.45 8.24
N SER A 420 -23.83 3.66 7.85
CA SER A 420 -24.95 3.74 8.80
C SER A 420 -25.34 2.37 9.36
N GLY A 421 -25.08 1.29 8.63
CA GLY A 421 -25.64 -0.03 8.92
C GLY A 421 -27.14 -0.15 8.59
N ASP A 422 -27.70 0.85 7.89
CA ASP A 422 -29.12 0.94 7.55
C ASP A 422 -29.36 0.28 6.18
N PHE A 423 -29.35 -1.06 6.16
CA PHE A 423 -29.69 -1.88 4.99
C PHE A 423 -30.14 -3.28 5.42
N ASP A 424 -30.89 -3.94 4.54
CA ASP A 424 -31.39 -5.28 4.81
C ASP A 424 -30.28 -6.34 4.77
N ILE A 425 -30.30 -7.23 5.76
CA ILE A 425 -29.41 -8.40 5.79
C ILE A 425 -29.76 -9.32 4.62
N PRO A 426 -28.78 -9.89 3.91
CA PRO A 426 -29.05 -10.80 2.81
C PRO A 426 -30.00 -11.94 3.21
N PRO A 427 -31.06 -12.22 2.43
CA PRO A 427 -32.17 -13.09 2.83
C PRO A 427 -31.77 -14.57 3.00
N HIS A 428 -30.60 -14.97 2.49
CA HIS A 428 -30.08 -16.33 2.60
C HIS A 428 -29.30 -16.58 3.90
N VAL A 429 -29.09 -15.55 4.73
CA VAL A 429 -28.42 -15.69 6.03
C VAL A 429 -29.44 -16.17 7.06
N THR A 430 -29.28 -17.41 7.51
CA THR A 430 -30.23 -18.08 8.43
C THR A 430 -30.20 -17.53 9.85
N SER A 431 -29.14 -16.83 10.23
CA SER A 431 -28.97 -16.24 11.56
C SER A 431 -28.60 -14.76 11.41
N PRO A 432 -29.60 -13.88 11.23
CA PRO A 432 -29.39 -12.46 10.94
C PRO A 432 -28.49 -11.77 11.97
N ASP A 433 -28.61 -12.11 13.24
CA ASP A 433 -27.79 -11.57 14.33
C ASP A 433 -26.29 -11.92 14.23
N GLN A 434 -25.91 -12.85 13.35
CA GLN A 434 -24.52 -13.26 13.09
C GLN A 434 -24.03 -12.84 11.71
N ALA A 435 -24.83 -12.07 10.96
CA ALA A 435 -24.46 -11.62 9.62
C ALA A 435 -23.20 -10.74 9.67
N THR A 436 -22.28 -10.98 8.73
CA THR A 436 -21.03 -10.23 8.60
C THR A 436 -20.99 -9.44 7.30
N MET A 437 -20.10 -8.44 7.20
CA MET A 437 -19.83 -7.78 5.91
C MET A 437 -19.35 -8.75 4.82
N THR A 438 -18.75 -9.87 5.22
CA THR A 438 -18.38 -10.96 4.31
C THR A 438 -19.62 -11.63 3.70
N ASP A 439 -20.73 -11.74 4.43
CA ASP A 439 -22.00 -12.27 3.90
C ASP A 439 -22.68 -11.29 2.94
N VAL A 440 -22.56 -9.99 3.22
CA VAL A 440 -22.99 -8.93 2.29
C VAL A 440 -22.16 -8.96 1.00
N PHE A 441 -20.83 -9.12 1.11
CA PHE A 441 -19.95 -9.30 -0.06
C PHE A 441 -20.35 -10.54 -0.88
N LYS A 442 -20.61 -11.68 -0.21
CA LYS A 442 -21.06 -12.89 -0.91
C LYS A 442 -22.33 -12.65 -1.70
N HIS A 443 -23.30 -11.95 -1.08
CA HIS A 443 -24.60 -11.68 -1.68
C HIS A 443 -24.48 -10.89 -2.98
N TYR A 444 -23.77 -9.77 -2.95
CA TYR A 444 -23.74 -8.83 -4.06
C TYR A 444 -22.63 -9.11 -5.06
N ILE A 445 -21.43 -9.42 -4.56
CA ILE A 445 -20.23 -9.55 -5.41
C ILE A 445 -20.05 -11.00 -5.85
N SER A 446 -20.01 -11.94 -4.90
CA SER A 446 -19.71 -13.34 -5.25
C SER A 446 -20.79 -13.97 -6.12
N THR A 447 -22.07 -13.70 -5.87
CA THR A 447 -23.16 -14.18 -6.73
C THR A 447 -23.09 -13.58 -8.15
N ALA A 448 -22.74 -12.31 -8.29
CA ALA A 448 -22.54 -11.68 -9.59
C ALA A 448 -21.39 -12.35 -10.37
N LEU A 449 -20.26 -12.62 -9.70
CA LEU A 449 -19.12 -13.32 -10.30
C LEU A 449 -19.46 -14.78 -10.66
N GLN A 450 -20.23 -15.48 -9.84
CA GLN A 450 -20.72 -16.83 -10.16
C GLN A 450 -21.58 -16.83 -11.43
N SER A 451 -22.56 -15.92 -11.52
CA SER A 451 -23.42 -15.76 -12.70
C SER A 451 -22.65 -15.36 -13.95
N PHE A 452 -21.59 -14.56 -13.81
CA PHE A 452 -20.71 -14.23 -14.94
C PHE A 452 -19.90 -15.46 -15.39
N THR A 453 -19.26 -16.19 -14.46
CA THR A 453 -18.42 -17.34 -14.82
C THR A 453 -19.21 -18.53 -15.39
N SER A 454 -20.51 -18.65 -15.11
CA SER A 454 -21.35 -19.65 -15.77
C SER A 454 -21.59 -19.31 -17.25
N ARG A 455 -21.67 -18.03 -17.59
CA ARG A 455 -21.84 -17.54 -18.97
C ARG A 455 -20.52 -17.45 -19.73
N ASN A 456 -19.42 -17.14 -19.05
CA ASN A 456 -18.08 -17.04 -19.64
C ASN A 456 -17.04 -17.84 -18.79
N PRO A 457 -17.01 -19.18 -18.91
CA PRO A 457 -16.25 -20.05 -18.01
C PRO A 457 -14.73 -20.04 -18.24
N LYS A 458 -14.24 -19.39 -19.29
CA LYS A 458 -12.80 -19.33 -19.64
C LYS A 458 -12.18 -17.97 -19.38
N CYS A 459 -12.97 -16.98 -18.98
CA CYS A 459 -12.48 -15.66 -18.60
C CYS A 459 -11.78 -15.69 -17.24
N ASN A 460 -10.54 -15.20 -17.18
CA ASN A 460 -9.85 -15.00 -15.90
C ASN A 460 -10.34 -13.73 -15.20
N ILE A 461 -10.72 -13.82 -13.92
CA ILE A 461 -11.09 -12.67 -13.11
C ILE A 461 -9.97 -12.38 -12.12
N ILE A 462 -9.51 -11.14 -12.03
CA ILE A 462 -8.50 -10.72 -11.05
C ILE A 462 -9.16 -9.74 -10.09
N LEU A 463 -9.11 -10.03 -8.79
CA LEU A 463 -9.62 -9.17 -7.72
C LEU A 463 -8.44 -8.52 -6.99
N VAL A 464 -8.38 -7.19 -7.05
CA VAL A 464 -7.39 -6.37 -6.31
C VAL A 464 -8.11 -5.68 -5.15
N PRO A 465 -7.66 -5.89 -3.90
CA PRO A 465 -8.32 -5.30 -2.74
C PRO A 465 -8.08 -3.79 -2.66
N ASN A 466 -8.97 -3.11 -1.95
CA ASN A 466 -8.86 -1.71 -1.58
C ASN A 466 -8.94 -1.56 -0.06
N LEU A 467 -8.29 -0.54 0.47
CA LEU A 467 -8.32 -0.17 1.87
C LEU A 467 -9.72 0.19 2.40
N ARG A 468 -10.64 0.53 1.48
CA ARG A 468 -12.05 0.80 1.75
C ARG A 468 -12.94 -0.42 1.67
N ASP A 469 -12.42 -1.62 1.41
CA ASP A 469 -13.23 -2.84 1.42
C ASP A 469 -13.64 -3.22 2.85
N ALA A 470 -14.91 -2.97 3.20
CA ALA A 470 -15.46 -3.11 4.55
C ALA A 470 -15.33 -4.53 5.14
N HIS A 471 -15.27 -5.55 4.28
CA HIS A 471 -15.15 -6.95 4.69
C HIS A 471 -13.69 -7.43 4.85
N HIS A 472 -12.70 -6.64 4.40
CA HIS A 472 -11.31 -7.09 4.39
C HIS A 472 -10.64 -6.87 5.75
N HIS A 473 -9.99 -7.91 6.27
CA HIS A 473 -9.22 -7.84 7.51
C HIS A 473 -7.92 -7.02 7.42
N ALA A 474 -7.35 -6.84 6.22
CA ALA A 474 -6.08 -6.14 6.03
C ALA A 474 -6.39 -4.68 5.69
N ALA A 475 -6.21 -3.79 6.67
CA ALA A 475 -6.60 -2.38 6.57
C ALA A 475 -5.40 -1.42 6.35
N ALA A 476 -4.23 -1.94 5.98
CA ALA A 476 -3.05 -1.12 5.74
C ALA A 476 -2.45 -1.42 4.36
N PHE A 477 -1.84 -0.41 3.75
CA PHE A 477 -1.04 -0.57 2.55
C PHE A 477 0.44 -0.79 2.94
N PRO A 478 1.17 -1.71 2.28
CA PRO A 478 0.72 -2.67 1.25
C PRO A 478 -0.21 -3.77 1.78
N GLN A 479 -1.29 -4.06 1.05
CA GLN A 479 -2.44 -4.84 1.54
C GLN A 479 -2.39 -6.30 1.04
N ASP A 480 -2.62 -7.27 1.95
CA ASP A 480 -2.77 -8.69 1.58
C ASP A 480 -3.98 -8.92 0.68
N LYS A 481 -4.00 -10.07 0.01
CA LYS A 481 -5.11 -10.53 -0.83
C LYS A 481 -6.33 -10.94 0.00
N PHE A 482 -7.50 -10.97 -0.65
CA PHE A 482 -8.67 -11.62 -0.08
C PHE A 482 -8.46 -13.12 0.16
N ILE A 483 -9.01 -13.63 1.26
CA ILE A 483 -9.03 -15.06 1.56
C ILE A 483 -10.14 -15.70 0.73
N LYS A 484 -9.77 -16.27 -0.42
CA LYS A 484 -10.67 -16.84 -1.42
C LYS A 484 -11.73 -17.81 -0.86
N LYS A 485 -11.39 -18.59 0.17
CA LYS A 485 -12.30 -19.53 0.83
C LYS A 485 -13.46 -18.81 1.54
N GLU A 486 -13.22 -17.62 2.07
CA GLU A 486 -14.20 -16.83 2.81
C GLU A 486 -15.18 -16.11 1.89
N LEU A 487 -14.76 -15.81 0.66
CA LEU A 487 -15.58 -15.09 -0.33
C LEU A 487 -16.75 -15.92 -0.89
N GLY A 488 -16.85 -17.22 -0.61
CA GLY A 488 -17.99 -18.03 -1.06
C GLY A 488 -18.14 -18.12 -2.58
N LEU A 489 -17.04 -18.10 -3.35
CA LEU A 489 -17.06 -18.06 -4.82
C LEU A 489 -17.52 -19.36 -5.50
N GLY A 490 -17.63 -20.48 -4.79
CA GLY A 490 -18.07 -21.76 -5.35
C GLY A 490 -17.21 -22.21 -6.55
N ALA A 491 -17.86 -22.64 -7.64
CA ALA A 491 -17.17 -23.08 -8.87
C ALA A 491 -16.38 -21.94 -9.55
N ALA A 492 -16.84 -20.69 -9.42
CA ALA A 492 -16.17 -19.50 -9.96
C ALA A 492 -14.75 -19.32 -9.40
N SER A 493 -14.48 -19.89 -8.22
CA SER A 493 -13.17 -19.92 -7.58
C SER A 493 -12.06 -20.37 -8.54
N LYS A 494 -12.30 -21.29 -9.49
CA LYS A 494 -11.25 -21.70 -10.42
C LYS A 494 -10.73 -20.57 -11.32
N MET A 495 -11.60 -19.64 -11.70
CA MET A 495 -11.30 -18.54 -12.62
C MET A 495 -10.97 -17.22 -11.92
N VAL A 496 -11.35 -17.08 -10.65
CA VAL A 496 -11.08 -15.88 -9.85
C VAL A 496 -9.71 -15.96 -9.18
N GLN A 497 -8.85 -14.98 -9.38
CA GLN A 497 -7.56 -14.83 -8.70
C GLN A 497 -7.62 -13.61 -7.77
N CYS A 498 -7.49 -13.84 -6.47
CA CYS A 498 -7.35 -12.77 -5.48
C CYS A 498 -5.87 -12.42 -5.34
N VAL A 499 -5.49 -11.19 -5.65
CA VAL A 499 -4.10 -10.71 -5.59
C VAL A 499 -3.90 -9.68 -4.48
N THR A 500 -2.66 -9.33 -4.18
CA THR A 500 -2.32 -8.29 -3.19
C THR A 500 -2.55 -6.89 -3.78
N ASN A 501 -2.42 -5.85 -2.95
CA ASN A 501 -2.35 -4.47 -3.40
C ASN A 501 -1.09 -3.79 -2.84
N PRO A 502 -0.11 -3.42 -3.68
CA PRO A 502 -0.14 -3.50 -5.13
C PRO A 502 0.19 -4.93 -5.63
N MET A 503 0.13 -5.11 -6.95
CA MET A 503 0.45 -6.37 -7.62
C MET A 503 1.18 -6.12 -8.95
N THR A 504 2.19 -6.94 -9.24
CA THR A 504 2.78 -7.07 -10.57
C THR A 504 2.56 -8.50 -11.08
N LEU A 505 1.86 -8.61 -12.21
CA LEU A 505 1.38 -9.88 -12.78
C LEU A 505 1.78 -9.99 -14.25
N SER A 506 2.33 -11.13 -14.66
CA SER A 506 2.47 -11.44 -16.08
C SER A 506 1.17 -12.02 -16.62
N MET A 507 0.70 -11.48 -17.74
CA MET A 507 -0.43 -11.98 -18.53
C MET A 507 0.12 -12.38 -19.89
N ASN A 508 0.28 -13.68 -20.12
CA ASN A 508 1.09 -14.20 -21.24
C ASN A 508 2.51 -13.59 -21.23
N GLU A 509 2.87 -12.84 -22.27
CA GLU A 509 4.17 -12.21 -22.45
C GLU A 509 4.32 -10.85 -21.74
N PHE A 510 3.21 -10.16 -21.46
CA PHE A 510 3.23 -8.78 -20.99
C PHE A 510 3.01 -8.65 -19.49
N ILE A 511 3.59 -7.59 -18.90
CA ILE A 511 3.56 -7.36 -17.45
C ILE A 511 2.59 -6.24 -17.11
N VAL A 512 1.68 -6.52 -16.18
CA VAL A 512 0.70 -5.57 -15.66
C VAL A 512 1.02 -5.24 -14.21
N GLY A 513 1.33 -3.97 -13.93
CA GLY A 513 1.41 -3.41 -12.59
C GLY A 513 0.09 -2.74 -12.22
N MET A 514 -0.43 -3.02 -11.02
CA MET A 514 -1.71 -2.48 -10.56
C MET A 514 -1.68 -2.15 -9.08
N SER A 515 -2.33 -1.06 -8.70
CA SER A 515 -2.62 -0.67 -7.32
C SER A 515 -4.02 -0.08 -7.24
N SER A 516 -4.67 -0.19 -6.08
CA SER A 516 -5.97 0.44 -5.83
C SER A 516 -5.87 1.82 -5.18
N LEU A 517 -4.65 2.32 -4.96
CA LEU A 517 -4.42 3.67 -4.46
C LEU A 517 -4.65 4.72 -5.56
N ASP A 518 -5.28 5.82 -5.19
CA ASP A 518 -5.44 6.98 -6.08
C ASP A 518 -4.15 7.83 -6.12
N ILE A 519 -3.07 7.23 -6.59
CA ILE A 519 -1.75 7.86 -6.61
C ILE A 519 -1.71 9.09 -7.52
N LEU A 520 -2.50 9.10 -8.59
CA LEU A 520 -2.56 10.23 -9.52
C LEU A 520 -3.19 11.46 -8.85
N ASP A 521 -4.28 11.31 -8.11
CA ASP A 521 -4.88 12.42 -7.39
C ASP A 521 -3.99 12.89 -6.21
N MET A 522 -3.36 11.94 -5.50
CA MET A 522 -2.39 12.26 -4.44
C MET A 522 -1.22 13.11 -4.97
N LEU A 523 -0.59 12.70 -6.07
CA LEU A 523 0.49 13.45 -6.71
C LEU A 523 0.02 14.81 -7.23
N ARG A 524 -1.15 14.88 -7.88
CA ARG A 524 -1.74 16.15 -8.35
C ARG A 524 -1.89 17.18 -7.23
N ARG A 525 -2.31 16.74 -6.05
CA ARG A 525 -2.55 17.62 -4.89
C ARG A 525 -1.25 18.15 -4.31
N GLU A 526 -0.23 17.31 -4.23
CA GLU A 526 0.99 17.61 -3.48
C GLU A 526 2.17 18.07 -4.36
N GLU A 527 2.09 17.94 -5.70
CA GLU A 527 3.15 18.37 -6.59
C GLU A 527 3.33 19.90 -6.64
N ILE A 528 4.59 20.29 -6.88
CA ILE A 528 5.00 21.62 -7.36
C ILE A 528 5.56 21.50 -8.77
N VAL A 529 5.19 22.45 -9.62
CA VAL A 529 5.54 22.43 -11.05
C VAL A 529 6.05 23.80 -11.49
N GLY A 530 7.25 23.83 -12.06
CA GLY A 530 7.89 25.04 -12.55
C GLY A 530 8.40 24.92 -13.98
N GLY A 531 8.53 26.08 -14.63
CA GLY A 531 9.11 26.16 -15.98
C GLY A 531 8.34 25.32 -17.01
N LYS A 532 9.08 24.64 -17.89
CA LYS A 532 8.52 23.86 -19.00
C LYS A 532 7.60 22.71 -18.55
N ALA A 533 7.80 22.15 -17.36
CA ALA A 533 6.98 21.07 -16.82
C ALA A 533 5.50 21.45 -16.66
N ARG A 534 5.18 22.75 -16.57
CA ARG A 534 3.78 23.24 -16.52
C ARG A 534 3.00 22.94 -17.80
N GLY A 535 3.69 22.79 -18.94
CA GLY A 535 3.07 22.44 -20.22
C GLY A 535 2.83 20.93 -20.41
N VAL A 536 3.38 20.09 -19.54
CA VAL A 536 3.18 18.62 -19.59
C VAL A 536 1.82 18.27 -19.01
N ASN A 537 1.14 17.27 -19.56
CA ASN A 537 -0.12 16.81 -18.98
C ASN A 537 0.08 16.24 -17.58
N LEU A 538 -0.84 16.51 -16.65
CA LEU A 538 -0.78 15.99 -15.28
C LEU A 538 -0.66 14.45 -15.23
N TYR A 539 -1.45 13.74 -16.05
CA TYR A 539 -1.43 12.27 -16.07
C TYR A 539 -0.05 11.74 -16.49
N GLU A 540 0.60 12.43 -17.43
CA GLU A 540 1.96 12.08 -17.87
C GLU A 540 3.00 12.37 -16.80
N ARG A 541 2.91 13.52 -16.10
CA ARG A 541 3.80 13.82 -14.97
C ARG A 541 3.63 12.82 -13.84
N GLY A 542 2.39 12.61 -13.40
CA GLY A 542 2.06 11.69 -12.31
C GLY A 542 2.52 10.26 -12.61
N ALA A 543 2.25 9.77 -13.82
CA ALA A 543 2.69 8.44 -14.22
C ALA A 543 4.21 8.31 -14.32
N ARG A 544 4.89 9.33 -14.90
CA ARG A 544 6.36 9.37 -14.94
C ARG A 544 6.95 9.28 -13.53
N ASN A 545 6.39 10.04 -12.59
CA ASN A 545 6.82 10.02 -11.19
C ASN A 545 6.68 8.63 -10.55
N VAL A 546 5.59 7.91 -10.82
CA VAL A 546 5.42 6.52 -10.31
C VAL A 546 6.46 5.57 -10.93
N ILE A 547 6.73 5.69 -12.23
CA ILE A 547 7.68 4.84 -12.96
C ILE A 547 9.13 5.12 -12.52
N GLU A 548 9.55 6.39 -12.49
CA GLU A 548 10.90 6.80 -12.10
C GLU A 548 11.22 6.46 -10.66
N GLN A 549 10.23 6.59 -9.77
CA GLN A 549 10.38 6.23 -8.36
C GLN A 549 10.24 4.74 -8.10
N ARG A 550 9.92 3.92 -9.11
CA ARG A 550 9.85 2.46 -9.02
C ARG A 550 8.97 1.96 -7.86
N ASN A 551 7.92 2.70 -7.50
CA ASN A 551 7.05 2.39 -6.36
C ASN A 551 5.62 2.84 -6.66
N PHE A 552 4.62 2.04 -6.27
CA PHE A 552 3.20 2.35 -6.45
C PHE A 552 2.69 3.48 -5.52
N LEU A 553 3.43 3.79 -4.45
CA LEU A 553 3.19 4.89 -3.51
C LEU A 553 4.50 5.66 -3.22
N PRO A 554 4.99 6.48 -4.15
CA PRO A 554 6.20 7.28 -3.94
C PRO A 554 5.97 8.53 -3.07
N LEU A 555 4.72 8.97 -2.92
CA LEU A 555 4.36 10.14 -2.10
C LEU A 555 4.55 9.80 -0.61
N PHE A 556 5.38 10.59 0.08
CA PHE A 556 5.63 10.42 1.50
C PHE A 556 5.82 11.75 2.25
N PRO A 557 5.08 12.01 3.34
CA PRO A 557 3.94 11.23 3.84
C PRO A 557 2.79 11.17 2.82
N PRO A 558 1.95 10.12 2.83
CA PRO A 558 0.75 10.08 1.98
C PRO A 558 -0.18 11.27 2.24
N THR A 559 -1.02 11.60 1.27
CA THR A 559 -1.97 12.72 1.39
C THR A 559 -2.83 12.59 2.64
N ALA A 560 -2.88 13.66 3.43
CA ALA A 560 -3.67 13.73 4.65
C ALA A 560 -5.17 13.55 4.37
N ARG A 561 -5.90 12.90 5.29
CA ARG A 561 -7.32 12.53 5.10
C ARG A 561 -8.21 13.74 4.88
N GLU A 562 -7.88 14.85 5.52
CA GLU A 562 -8.58 16.13 5.46
C GLU A 562 -8.52 16.76 4.06
N LYS A 563 -7.53 16.36 3.24
CA LYS A 563 -7.38 16.82 1.85
C LYS A 563 -8.11 15.93 0.84
N LEU A 564 -8.68 14.80 1.27
CA LEU A 564 -9.42 13.88 0.40
C LEU A 564 -10.89 14.31 0.27
N GLY A 565 -11.62 13.70 -0.67
CA GLY A 565 -13.03 14.02 -0.88
C GLY A 565 -13.89 13.62 0.32
N ILE A 566 -14.65 14.58 0.88
CA ILE A 566 -15.54 14.34 2.03
C ILE A 566 -16.61 13.32 1.62
N PRO A 567 -16.76 12.18 2.30
CA PRO A 567 -17.78 11.18 2.01
C PRO A 567 -19.20 11.77 2.03
N ALA A 568 -20.17 11.09 1.43
CA ALA A 568 -21.55 11.54 1.51
C ALA A 568 -22.01 11.61 2.99
N PRO A 569 -22.77 12.64 3.39
CA PRO A 569 -23.24 12.78 4.76
C PRO A 569 -24.28 11.70 5.10
N ILE A 570 -24.42 11.38 6.38
CA ILE A 570 -25.54 10.59 6.91
C ILE A 570 -26.28 11.47 7.91
N GLU A 571 -27.61 11.52 7.84
CA GLU A 571 -28.40 12.28 8.81
C GLU A 571 -28.39 11.55 10.16
N GLU A 572 -28.01 12.22 11.23
CA GLU A 572 -28.08 11.64 12.58
C GLU A 572 -29.33 12.17 13.29
N LYS A 573 -30.20 11.27 13.78
CA LYS A 573 -31.30 11.68 14.68
C LYS A 573 -30.97 11.31 16.13
N PRO A 574 -31.23 12.22 17.09
CA PRO A 574 -31.17 11.89 18.51
C PRO A 574 -32.15 10.76 18.81
N PHE A 575 -31.66 9.70 19.49
CA PHE A 575 -32.52 8.66 20.02
C PHE A 575 -33.47 9.28 21.06
N LYS A 576 -34.78 9.34 20.77
CA LYS A 576 -35.78 9.68 21.78
C LYS A 576 -36.08 8.44 22.60
N ASN A 577 -35.58 8.38 23.84
CA ASN A 577 -35.96 7.37 24.82
C ASN A 577 -37.49 7.41 25.02
N GLY A 578 -38.20 6.46 24.42
CA GLY A 578 -39.62 6.23 24.69
C GLY A 578 -39.81 5.62 26.07
N VAL A 579 -39.82 6.45 27.12
CA VAL A 579 -40.41 6.04 28.39
C VAL A 579 -41.92 6.15 28.20
N ALA A 580 -42.54 5.03 27.85
CA ALA A 580 -43.98 4.85 27.95
C ALA A 580 -44.37 4.83 29.43
N ASN A 581 -44.64 5.99 30.00
CA ASN A 581 -45.53 6.13 31.15
C ASN A 581 -46.64 7.07 30.73
N GLY A 582 -47.86 6.54 30.69
CA GLY A 582 -49.03 7.28 30.29
C GLY A 582 -49.31 8.42 31.26
N GLU A 583 -49.39 9.62 30.72
CA GLU A 583 -50.35 10.66 31.08
C GLU A 583 -50.32 11.70 29.95
N ALA A 584 -51.50 12.04 29.45
CA ALA A 584 -51.66 13.04 28.41
C ALA A 584 -51.23 14.41 28.97
N ALA A 585 -50.21 15.01 28.36
CA ALA A 585 -49.94 16.42 28.48
C ALA A 585 -49.85 16.99 27.06
N GLU A 586 -50.94 17.63 26.64
CA GLU A 586 -50.89 18.66 25.61
C GLU A 586 -49.91 19.73 26.09
N ALA A 587 -48.78 19.87 25.39
CA ALA A 587 -47.89 21.01 25.57
C ALA A 587 -47.58 21.58 24.20
N GLU A 588 -47.86 22.87 24.13
CA GLU A 588 -47.92 23.74 22.98
C GLU A 588 -46.64 23.77 22.14
N THR A 589 -46.85 24.15 20.89
CA THR A 589 -45.86 24.52 19.89
C THR A 589 -44.93 25.62 20.40
N ASP A 590 -43.74 25.25 20.87
CA ASP A 590 -42.59 26.15 20.86
C ASP A 590 -41.67 25.75 19.71
N THR A 591 -41.74 26.57 18.67
CA THR A 591 -40.75 26.70 17.61
C THR A 591 -39.45 27.24 18.21
N GLU A 592 -38.70 26.40 18.91
CA GLU A 592 -37.27 26.60 19.03
C GLU A 592 -36.62 25.96 17.82
N THR A 593 -36.21 26.81 16.90
CA THR A 593 -35.16 26.51 15.93
C THR A 593 -33.99 25.90 16.68
N ALA A 594 -33.91 24.58 16.70
CA ALA A 594 -32.65 23.89 16.87
C ALA A 594 -31.77 24.43 15.75
N GLU A 595 -30.88 25.37 16.09
CA GLU A 595 -29.74 25.68 15.25
C GLU A 595 -29.12 24.33 14.93
N ALA A 596 -29.26 23.91 13.67
CA ALA A 596 -28.50 22.79 13.15
C ALA A 596 -27.05 23.18 13.43
N ASP A 597 -26.42 22.46 14.37
CA ASP A 597 -25.00 22.55 14.60
C ASP A 597 -24.35 22.14 13.28
N ASP A 598 -24.07 23.15 12.44
CA ASP A 598 -23.53 23.07 11.08
C ASP A 598 -22.02 22.73 11.17
N GLY A 599 -21.68 21.85 12.12
CA GLY A 599 -20.37 21.28 12.29
C GLY A 599 -20.08 20.31 11.14
N PRO A 600 -18.84 20.26 10.65
CA PRO A 600 -18.47 19.35 9.57
C PRO A 600 -18.82 17.91 9.96
N SER A 601 -19.49 17.19 9.04
CA SER A 601 -19.82 15.77 9.15
C SER A 601 -18.69 15.00 9.86
N PRO A 602 -18.97 14.23 10.94
CA PRO A 602 -17.96 13.73 11.87
C PRO A 602 -16.97 12.71 11.27
N PHE A 603 -17.16 12.29 10.02
CA PHE A 603 -16.41 11.23 9.37
C PHE A 603 -15.38 11.77 8.38
N LEU A 604 -14.10 11.74 8.77
CA LEU A 604 -12.99 11.90 7.82
C LEU A 604 -12.95 10.71 6.83
N PRO A 605 -12.67 10.94 5.55
CA PRO A 605 -12.51 9.85 4.58
C PRO A 605 -11.35 8.92 4.97
N PHE A 606 -11.38 7.67 4.53
CA PHE A 606 -10.27 6.73 4.67
C PHE A 606 -9.03 7.26 3.94
N GLY A 607 -7.90 7.25 4.63
CA GLY A 607 -6.61 7.60 4.04
C GLY A 607 -5.88 6.38 3.47
N THR A 608 -4.63 6.58 3.07
CA THR A 608 -3.76 5.53 2.51
C THR A 608 -3.31 4.49 3.55
N MET A 609 -3.56 4.71 4.85
CA MET A 609 -3.27 3.78 5.96
C MET A 609 -1.94 3.01 5.76
N LEU A 610 -0.86 3.76 5.56
CA LEU A 610 0.45 3.22 5.19
C LEU A 610 1.13 2.56 6.40
N ASP A 611 1.58 1.31 6.23
CA ASP A 611 2.60 0.70 7.07
C ASP A 611 3.98 0.91 6.45
N THR A 612 4.74 1.85 6.99
CA THR A 612 6.01 2.29 6.39
C THR A 612 7.08 1.20 6.48
N SER A 613 7.02 0.32 7.49
CA SER A 613 7.97 -0.80 7.63
C SER A 613 7.90 -1.78 6.45
N TYR A 614 6.79 -1.78 5.69
CA TYR A 614 6.57 -2.66 4.55
C TYR A 614 6.51 -1.91 3.21
N LEU A 615 6.89 -0.62 3.16
CA LEU A 615 6.84 0.19 1.93
C LEU A 615 7.62 -0.41 0.75
N LYS A 616 8.67 -1.21 1.02
CA LYS A 616 9.42 -1.97 -0.01
C LYS A 616 8.54 -2.98 -0.77
N LEU A 617 7.45 -3.49 -0.18
CA LEU A 617 6.49 -4.34 -0.90
C LEU A 617 5.67 -3.57 -1.95
N GLY A 618 5.69 -2.23 -1.89
CA GLY A 618 5.13 -1.34 -2.89
C GLY A 618 6.06 -1.08 -4.09
N GLU A 619 7.25 -1.68 -4.14
CA GLU A 619 8.21 -1.44 -5.22
C GLU A 619 7.96 -2.29 -6.46
N MET A 620 8.26 -1.72 -7.62
CA MET A 620 8.30 -2.44 -8.89
C MET A 620 9.63 -3.18 -8.98
N LEU A 621 9.57 -4.51 -9.11
CA LEU A 621 10.76 -5.35 -9.11
C LEU A 621 11.25 -5.64 -10.54
N ASN A 622 12.57 -5.54 -10.73
CA ASN A 622 13.34 -5.94 -11.92
C ASN A 622 13.10 -5.15 -13.22
N VAL A 623 11.83 -4.97 -13.62
CA VAL A 623 11.44 -4.35 -14.90
C VAL A 623 10.29 -3.38 -14.68
N ARG A 624 10.18 -2.35 -15.53
CA ARG A 624 8.97 -1.52 -15.58
C ARG A 624 7.83 -2.34 -16.20
N PRO A 625 6.56 -2.14 -15.81
CA PRO A 625 5.47 -2.90 -16.41
C PRO A 625 5.21 -2.47 -17.85
N ASP A 626 4.64 -3.34 -18.67
CA ASP A 626 4.09 -2.96 -19.99
C ASP A 626 2.80 -2.14 -19.83
N ILE A 627 1.99 -2.48 -18.83
CA ILE A 627 0.76 -1.76 -18.45
C ILE A 627 0.83 -1.34 -16.97
N LEU A 628 0.59 -0.07 -16.70
CA LEU A 628 0.43 0.45 -15.34
C LEU A 628 -1.03 0.90 -15.13
N ILE A 629 -1.77 0.18 -14.29
CA ILE A 629 -3.15 0.51 -13.94
C ILE A 629 -3.14 1.35 -12.65
N THR A 630 -3.57 2.60 -12.78
CA THR A 630 -3.66 3.58 -11.68
C THR A 630 -5.06 4.16 -11.63
N PRO A 631 -6.02 3.45 -11.00
CA PRO A 631 -7.38 3.96 -10.84
C PRO A 631 -7.38 5.26 -10.05
N SER A 632 -8.25 6.17 -10.46
CA SER A 632 -8.37 7.47 -9.86
C SER A 632 -9.79 8.00 -9.97
N VAL A 633 -10.19 8.85 -9.02
CA VAL A 633 -11.41 9.65 -9.11
C VAL A 633 -11.33 10.72 -10.21
N LEU A 634 -10.12 10.99 -10.71
CA LEU A 634 -9.90 11.82 -11.89
C LEU A 634 -10.56 11.18 -13.13
N GLN A 635 -10.77 12.00 -14.16
CA GLN A 635 -11.34 11.51 -15.42
C GLN A 635 -10.51 10.35 -15.97
N GLY A 636 -11.19 9.26 -16.35
CA GLY A 636 -10.54 8.10 -16.95
C GLY A 636 -9.73 8.49 -18.17
N CYS A 637 -8.52 7.94 -18.30
CA CYS A 637 -7.58 8.31 -19.34
C CYS A 637 -6.61 7.18 -19.70
N VAL A 638 -5.97 7.31 -20.86
CA VAL A 638 -4.87 6.45 -21.28
C VAL A 638 -3.70 7.28 -21.82
N LYS A 639 -2.48 6.94 -21.40
CA LYS A 639 -1.24 7.59 -21.84
C LYS A 639 -0.16 6.55 -22.09
N VAL A 640 0.79 6.87 -22.97
CA VAL A 640 2.04 6.12 -23.11
C VAL A 640 3.16 6.97 -22.52
N VAL A 641 3.74 6.52 -21.42
CA VAL A 641 4.77 7.27 -20.67
C VAL A 641 5.94 6.36 -20.44
N GLU A 642 7.14 6.76 -20.89
CA GLU A 642 8.35 5.94 -20.78
C GLU A 642 8.14 4.51 -21.32
N SER A 643 7.43 4.38 -22.45
CA SER A 643 7.06 3.09 -23.05
C SER A 643 6.18 2.19 -22.16
N VAL A 644 5.46 2.76 -21.20
CA VAL A 644 4.47 2.07 -20.37
C VAL A 644 3.08 2.55 -20.77
N LEU A 645 2.16 1.62 -20.99
CA LEU A 645 0.75 1.93 -21.21
C LEU A 645 0.07 2.20 -19.87
N VAL A 646 -0.16 3.47 -19.55
CA VAL A 646 -0.75 3.91 -18.29
C VAL A 646 -2.26 4.05 -18.47
N ILE A 647 -3.02 3.33 -17.65
CA ILE A 647 -4.49 3.27 -17.75
C ILE A 647 -5.10 3.71 -16.41
N ASN A 648 -5.84 4.81 -16.44
CA ASN A 648 -6.83 5.14 -15.41
C ASN A 648 -8.22 4.78 -15.95
N PRO A 649 -8.87 3.70 -15.49
CA PRO A 649 -10.23 3.37 -15.94
C PRO A 649 -11.30 4.37 -15.47
N GLY A 650 -10.98 5.25 -14.51
CA GLY A 650 -11.96 5.96 -13.71
C GLY A 650 -12.64 5.02 -12.70
N THR A 651 -13.61 5.55 -11.95
CA THR A 651 -14.49 4.73 -11.11
C THR A 651 -15.67 4.22 -11.92
N LEU A 652 -16.11 2.98 -11.69
CA LEU A 652 -17.25 2.38 -12.40
C LEU A 652 -18.56 3.05 -12.02
N SER A 653 -18.68 3.47 -10.78
CA SER A 653 -19.78 4.26 -10.26
C SER A 653 -19.26 5.57 -9.67
N LYS A 654 -20.06 6.63 -9.81
CA LYS A 654 -19.93 7.87 -9.07
C LYS A 654 -21.11 7.96 -8.10
N ARG A 655 -21.01 8.83 -7.09
CA ARG A 655 -22.02 8.98 -6.03
C ARG A 655 -23.48 8.95 -6.52
N ARG A 656 -23.77 9.71 -7.58
CA ARG A 656 -25.11 9.80 -8.20
C ARG A 656 -25.04 9.80 -9.74
N ALA A 657 -24.11 9.05 -10.30
CA ALA A 657 -23.97 8.94 -11.76
C ALA A 657 -23.23 7.65 -12.15
N ALA A 658 -23.46 7.20 -13.38
CA ALA A 658 -22.62 6.19 -13.99
C ALA A 658 -21.18 6.70 -14.18
N GLY A 659 -20.23 5.78 -14.05
CA GLY A 659 -18.81 6.03 -14.23
C GLY A 659 -18.28 5.48 -15.56
N THR A 660 -17.05 4.98 -15.53
CA THR A 660 -16.35 4.44 -16.70
C THR A 660 -15.59 3.17 -16.36
N TYR A 661 -15.23 2.41 -17.38
CA TYR A 661 -14.27 1.31 -17.30
C TYR A 661 -13.33 1.38 -18.51
N ALA A 662 -12.21 0.65 -18.47
CA ALA A 662 -11.32 0.52 -19.62
C ALA A 662 -11.54 -0.83 -20.33
N ARG A 663 -11.63 -0.79 -21.66
CA ARG A 663 -11.58 -1.96 -22.53
C ARG A 663 -10.24 -1.98 -23.26
N LEU A 664 -9.46 -3.02 -23.01
CA LEU A 664 -8.13 -3.24 -23.57
C LEU A 664 -8.19 -4.39 -24.59
N ILE A 665 -7.73 -4.12 -25.81
CA ILE A 665 -7.58 -5.11 -26.88
C ILE A 665 -6.10 -5.29 -27.16
N VAL A 666 -5.59 -6.53 -27.09
CA VAL A 666 -4.17 -6.83 -27.33
C VAL A 666 -4.03 -7.74 -28.53
N ARG A 667 -3.25 -7.33 -29.55
CA ARG A 667 -2.89 -8.18 -30.68
C ARG A 667 -1.70 -9.09 -30.34
N PRO A 668 -1.59 -10.26 -30.99
CA PRO A 668 -0.39 -11.11 -30.90
C PRO A 668 0.89 -10.31 -31.17
N ALA A 669 2.00 -10.73 -30.58
CA ALA A 669 3.30 -10.12 -30.86
C ALA A 669 3.81 -10.56 -32.24
N THR A 670 4.42 -9.64 -32.99
CA THR A 670 5.10 -9.95 -34.25
C THR A 670 6.61 -9.94 -34.03
N VAL A 671 7.30 -10.97 -34.50
CA VAL A 671 8.76 -11.08 -34.43
C VAL A 671 9.31 -11.16 -35.84
N SER A 672 10.25 -10.28 -36.18
CA SER A 672 10.92 -10.26 -37.50
C SER A 672 11.88 -11.43 -37.67
N ASP A 673 12.20 -11.77 -38.92
CA ASP A 673 13.15 -12.85 -39.23
C ASP A 673 14.55 -12.56 -38.64
N GLU A 674 14.99 -11.30 -38.66
CA GLU A 674 16.25 -10.86 -38.04
C GLU A 674 16.26 -11.08 -36.51
N GLU A 675 15.15 -10.78 -35.83
CA GLU A 675 15.00 -11.01 -34.39
C GLU A 675 14.98 -12.52 -34.08
N ARG A 676 14.35 -13.32 -34.94
CA ARG A 676 14.32 -14.78 -34.82
C ARG A 676 15.72 -15.39 -35.00
N GLU A 677 16.47 -14.95 -36.00
CA GLU A 677 17.84 -15.40 -36.25
C GLU A 677 18.78 -15.06 -35.08
N ARG A 678 18.60 -13.88 -34.46
CA ARG A 678 19.37 -13.49 -33.28
C ARG A 678 19.04 -14.34 -32.05
N GLY A 679 17.78 -14.76 -31.89
CA GLY A 679 17.33 -15.61 -30.78
C GLY A 679 17.40 -14.97 -29.38
N VAL A 680 17.61 -13.65 -29.29
CA VAL A 680 17.70 -12.92 -28.02
C VAL A 680 16.36 -12.30 -27.64
N ALA A 681 16.18 -11.96 -26.37
CA ALA A 681 14.97 -11.30 -25.90
C ALA A 681 14.77 -9.93 -26.60
N VAL A 682 13.53 -9.70 -27.05
CA VAL A 682 13.10 -8.47 -27.73
C VAL A 682 12.06 -7.76 -26.86
N ALA A 683 12.09 -6.43 -26.83
CA ALA A 683 11.13 -5.64 -26.07
C ALA A 683 9.67 -5.95 -26.50
N ASN A 684 8.77 -6.10 -25.53
CA ASN A 684 7.39 -6.50 -25.77
C ASN A 684 6.56 -5.51 -26.62
N LYS A 685 6.95 -4.22 -26.58
CA LYS A 685 6.33 -3.09 -27.30
C LYS A 685 4.80 -3.08 -27.27
N LEU A 686 4.22 -3.42 -26.11
CA LEU A 686 2.78 -3.66 -25.99
C LEU A 686 1.95 -2.43 -26.43
N TRP A 687 2.42 -1.22 -26.13
CA TRP A 687 1.74 0.04 -26.48
C TRP A 687 1.56 0.24 -28.00
N GLU A 688 2.31 -0.45 -28.86
CA GLU A 688 2.17 -0.37 -30.33
C GLU A 688 1.08 -1.31 -30.86
N ARG A 689 0.72 -2.34 -30.08
CA ARG A 689 -0.19 -3.41 -30.48
C ARG A 689 -1.39 -3.60 -29.57
N ALA A 690 -1.58 -2.69 -28.63
CA ALA A 690 -2.73 -2.62 -27.75
C ALA A 690 -3.62 -1.42 -28.07
N ARG A 691 -4.94 -1.63 -28.10
CA ARG A 691 -5.94 -0.55 -28.11
C ARG A 691 -6.57 -0.44 -26.73
N VAL A 692 -6.80 0.79 -26.29
CA VAL A 692 -7.50 1.07 -25.03
C VAL A 692 -8.61 2.04 -25.30
N ASP A 693 -9.82 1.69 -24.89
CA ASP A 693 -10.98 2.57 -24.87
C ASP A 693 -11.38 2.82 -23.41
N ILE A 694 -11.61 4.08 -23.01
CA ILE A 694 -12.28 4.44 -21.75
C ILE A 694 -13.77 4.61 -22.04
N VAL A 695 -14.58 3.68 -21.57
CA VAL A 695 -15.99 3.51 -21.95
C VAL A 695 -16.92 3.89 -20.80
N LYS A 696 -17.97 4.66 -21.07
CA LYS A 696 -19.04 4.90 -20.08
C LYS A 696 -19.83 3.62 -19.83
N ILE A 697 -20.00 3.26 -18.56
CA ILE A 697 -20.76 2.05 -18.18
C ILE A 697 -22.25 2.24 -18.39
#